data_AF-A0A4R4U3X1-F1
#
_entry.id   AF-A0A4R4U3X1-F1
#
_cell.length_a   1.000
_cell.length_b   1.000
_cell.length_c   1.000
_cell.angle_alpha   90.00
_cell.angle_beta   90.00
_cell.angle_gamma   90.00
#
_symmetry.space_group_name_H-M   'P 1'
#
loop_
_entity.id
_entity.type
_entity.pdbx_description
1 polymer ?
#
loop_
_entity_poly.entity_id
_entity_poly.type
_entity_poly.pdbx_seq_one_letter_code
_entity_poly.pdbx_strand_id
1 'polypeptide(L)'
;MPRSAGQSVFRSASARTLELITQLNREERCNFLMASNYVNPSAAKLGYLLDDLVRVESRGPRVTYLLSSGLEALSAAIKLARHTAVRDGRDSGGWILLIDPRGRYQEFMDPLGAGVDDALIPHVVSASSAEEAGSRYAGTPWAGVIVVREADTDLDDARLRDLLRDCRQGGGLVILSCTDLELTGADMFANPVAADAVVFGETLADRQVPFGALTMADEAQKIWRNHVDCFAHTSTYGGNVICAELVLDVLDRAGVITDRHRTVMTEIEADPATTLEYWGRHINPTIAEMAKTFNLNLDVRRAVGGRLTVGEGRDVIDCAGGFGSNLRGHNPPDLVPEVFQRHDPEHDYFVDLERELAGLTGLAHGFPSVSGAIGNHMAVTLAALAHPQRRTVVTFKGNYGGKTLFSLNLSKYGPQKTESVEDAFRPYYAKLIYLDPFATDAVEQFQRVVRDDSVALVWFELIQGASCRQLPAELLATIDRLRDERGYLVGVDEVLTGGWRSGTHYLCHQDVMRPADIVTLGKTISDMTMPAAAVMVSEDVYRRANETDPEHVARLRNRFHHNLGAHISVHALRAMDLDTVAGHQKAYAELRASLDAICRDSKVLGPVAGRAAHLRLTMAGRGLSFAQGSVPHTLLTLALADLIFQRSNVYVPLLAIRHRVAADPLDLRELAARIETGTRGITPLMIYRHALGCLLGQKSALLGRLLKGRAATPQVRTGTNPSASLSRS
;
A
#
# COMPACT_ATOMS: atom_id res chain seq x y z
N MET A 1 23.27 16.03 -15.84
CA MET A 1 23.87 14.71 -16.13
C MET A 1 22.84 13.62 -15.87
N PRO A 2 22.66 12.63 -16.75
CA PRO A 2 21.92 11.43 -16.39
C PRO A 2 22.64 10.75 -15.22
N ARG A 3 21.90 10.44 -14.14
CA ARG A 3 22.49 9.71 -13.00
C ARG A 3 22.96 8.37 -13.52
N SER A 4 24.21 8.02 -13.23
CA SER A 4 24.79 6.72 -13.59
C SER A 4 23.95 5.60 -12.98
N ALA A 5 23.96 4.43 -13.62
CA ALA A 5 23.51 3.20 -13.00
C ALA A 5 24.13 3.09 -11.59
N GLY A 6 23.29 3.04 -10.55
CA GLY A 6 23.73 2.84 -9.16
C GLY A 6 23.53 4.00 -8.17
N GLN A 7 22.92 5.13 -8.53
CA GLN A 7 22.58 6.18 -7.54
C GLN A 7 21.18 6.00 -6.95
N SER A 8 21.05 6.17 -5.63
CA SER A 8 19.76 6.20 -4.94
C SER A 8 18.87 7.34 -5.44
N VAL A 9 17.55 7.14 -5.40
CA VAL A 9 16.59 8.23 -5.59
C VAL A 9 16.63 9.22 -4.43
N PHE A 10 17.17 8.80 -3.27
CA PHE A 10 17.26 9.59 -2.05
C PHE A 10 18.58 10.34 -1.91
N ARG A 11 18.51 11.49 -1.22
CA ARG A 11 19.62 12.27 -0.68
C ARG A 11 19.70 12.04 0.83
N SER A 12 20.84 12.34 1.43
CA SER A 12 20.98 12.33 2.89
C SER A 12 20.04 13.36 3.54
N ALA A 13 19.55 13.03 4.73
CA ALA A 13 18.72 13.94 5.50
C ALA A 13 19.53 15.15 5.95
N SER A 14 18.99 16.34 5.70
CA SER A 14 19.57 17.61 6.15
C SER A 14 19.35 17.84 7.65
N ALA A 15 20.15 18.72 8.26
CA ALA A 15 19.96 19.14 9.65
C ALA A 15 18.53 19.65 9.89
N ARG A 16 17.99 20.44 8.96
CA ARG A 16 16.61 20.94 9.01
C ARG A 16 15.57 19.80 9.02
N THR A 17 15.76 18.78 8.18
CA THR A 17 14.89 17.60 8.16
C THR A 17 14.92 16.86 9.49
N LEU A 18 16.12 16.64 10.05
CA LEU A 18 16.29 15.98 11.36
C LEU A 18 15.66 16.80 12.50
N GLU A 19 15.81 18.13 12.47
CA GLU A 19 15.19 19.05 13.42
C GLU A 19 13.65 18.99 13.35
N LEU A 20 13.07 19.03 12.15
CA LEU A 20 11.61 18.96 11.99
C LEU A 20 11.07 17.62 12.51
N ILE A 21 11.69 16.50 12.14
CA ILE A 21 11.28 15.17 12.63
C ILE A 21 11.43 15.09 14.16
N THR A 22 12.51 15.65 14.71
CA THR A 22 12.72 15.74 16.16
C THR A 22 11.62 16.55 16.84
N GLN A 23 11.21 17.68 16.27
CA GLN A 23 10.12 18.49 16.79
C GLN A 23 8.81 17.72 16.79
N LEU A 24 8.43 17.11 15.65
CA LEU A 24 7.18 16.33 15.53
C LEU A 24 7.12 15.18 16.55
N ASN A 25 8.25 14.50 16.78
CA ASN A 25 8.37 13.42 17.76
C ASN A 25 8.21 13.94 19.20
N ARG A 26 8.86 15.06 19.56
CA ARG A 26 8.76 15.69 20.89
C ARG A 26 7.38 16.27 21.17
N GLU A 27 6.71 16.80 20.15
CA GLU A 27 5.32 17.23 20.22
C GLU A 27 4.35 16.04 20.25
N GLU A 28 4.87 14.81 20.10
CA GLU A 28 4.12 13.56 20.12
C GLU A 28 2.97 13.59 19.11
N ARG A 29 3.17 14.24 17.97
CA ARG A 29 2.17 14.32 16.90
C ARG A 29 1.91 12.91 16.36
N CYS A 30 0.65 12.62 16.05
CA CYS A 30 0.29 11.33 15.48
C CYS A 30 1.01 11.11 14.15
N ASN A 31 1.86 10.07 14.05
CA ASN A 31 2.54 9.75 12.81
C ASN A 31 1.53 9.36 11.71
N PHE A 32 0.72 8.34 12.00
CA PHE A 32 -0.46 7.90 11.23
C PHE A 32 -1.20 6.76 11.96
N LEU A 33 -2.52 6.65 11.85
CA LEU A 33 -3.29 5.49 12.35
C LEU A 33 -3.54 4.43 11.28
N MET A 34 -4.09 4.90 10.17
CA MET A 34 -4.30 4.18 8.92
C MET A 34 -4.10 5.24 7.85
N ALA A 35 -2.93 5.31 7.22
CA ALA A 35 -2.48 6.57 6.60
C ALA A 35 -3.49 7.17 5.60
N SER A 36 -4.15 6.34 4.79
CA SER A 36 -5.19 6.79 3.85
C SER A 36 -6.60 6.99 4.42
N ASN A 37 -6.80 6.67 5.70
CA ASN A 37 -8.10 6.71 6.39
C ASN A 37 -8.07 7.66 7.59
N TYR A 38 -6.90 8.16 7.95
CA TYR A 38 -6.68 9.10 9.03
C TYR A 38 -6.73 10.52 8.47
N VAL A 39 -7.81 11.22 8.82
CA VAL A 39 -8.00 12.63 8.51
C VAL A 39 -7.06 13.42 9.40
N ASN A 40 -6.01 13.98 8.79
CA ASN A 40 -5.02 14.79 9.49
C ASN A 40 -4.77 16.13 8.78
N PRO A 41 -4.42 17.19 9.52
CA PRO A 41 -4.20 18.52 8.96
C PRO A 41 -3.11 18.54 7.89
N SER A 42 -1.99 17.83 8.09
CA SER A 42 -0.84 17.83 7.17
C SER A 42 -1.21 17.34 5.77
N ALA A 43 -1.95 16.23 5.69
CA ALA A 43 -2.47 15.72 4.43
C ALA A 43 -3.50 16.67 3.80
N ALA A 44 -4.38 17.28 4.60
CA ALA A 44 -5.38 18.24 4.10
C ALA A 44 -4.72 19.49 3.49
N LYS A 45 -3.75 20.08 4.19
CA LYS A 45 -2.93 21.22 3.73
C LYS A 45 -2.22 20.89 2.42
N LEU A 46 -1.57 19.72 2.35
CA LEU A 46 -0.83 19.29 1.18
C LEU A 46 -1.75 19.01 -0.03
N GLY A 47 -2.89 18.35 0.19
CA GLY A 47 -3.88 18.13 -0.85
C GLY A 47 -4.42 19.44 -1.43
N TYR A 48 -4.73 20.41 -0.57
CA TYR A 48 -5.15 21.76 -0.97
C TYR A 48 -4.08 22.47 -1.82
N LEU A 49 -2.82 22.49 -1.35
CA LEU A 49 -1.72 23.11 -2.06
C LEU A 49 -1.51 22.48 -3.44
N LEU A 50 -1.48 21.14 -3.52
CA LEU A 50 -1.25 20.46 -4.80
C LEU A 50 -2.41 20.65 -5.77
N ASP A 51 -3.66 20.72 -5.29
CA ASP A 51 -4.80 21.10 -6.13
C ASP A 51 -4.61 22.50 -6.70
N ASP A 52 -4.25 23.47 -5.85
CA ASP A 52 -4.08 24.87 -6.24
C ASP A 52 -2.90 25.08 -7.20
N LEU A 53 -1.74 24.48 -6.92
CA LEU A 53 -0.50 24.67 -7.68
C LEU A 53 -0.58 24.12 -9.11
N VAL A 54 -1.29 23.00 -9.33
CA VAL A 54 -1.43 22.39 -10.66
C VAL A 54 -2.77 22.70 -11.34
N ARG A 55 -3.55 23.62 -10.74
CA ARG A 55 -4.92 23.91 -11.15
C ARG A 55 -4.93 24.41 -12.59
N VAL A 56 -5.87 23.85 -13.34
CA VAL A 56 -6.31 24.40 -14.63
C VAL A 56 -7.77 24.69 -14.47
N GLU A 57 -8.17 25.97 -14.53
CA GLU A 57 -9.53 26.41 -14.18
C GLU A 57 -10.63 25.63 -14.90
N SER A 58 -10.39 25.28 -16.17
CA SER A 58 -11.32 24.50 -17.00
C SER A 58 -11.54 23.05 -16.56
N ARG A 59 -10.76 22.53 -15.60
CA ARG A 59 -10.83 21.14 -15.12
C ARG A 59 -11.39 21.01 -13.69
N GLY A 60 -11.78 22.11 -13.05
CA GLY A 60 -12.34 22.10 -11.70
C GLY A 60 -11.33 21.73 -10.60
N PRO A 61 -11.79 21.41 -9.38
CA PRO A 61 -10.93 21.00 -8.27
C PRO A 61 -10.35 19.61 -8.48
N ARG A 62 -9.18 19.38 -7.89
CA ARG A 62 -8.41 18.15 -7.99
C ARG A 62 -8.35 17.42 -6.65
N VAL A 63 -8.23 16.10 -6.74
CA VAL A 63 -8.05 15.19 -5.60
C VAL A 63 -6.67 14.57 -5.68
N THR A 64 -5.95 14.59 -4.57
CA THR A 64 -4.59 14.06 -4.47
C THR A 64 -4.57 12.81 -3.61
N TYR A 65 -4.10 11.71 -4.19
CA TYR A 65 -3.72 10.53 -3.43
C TYR A 65 -2.24 10.62 -3.08
N LEU A 66 -1.92 10.42 -1.81
CA LEU A 66 -0.56 10.41 -1.28
C LEU A 66 -0.06 8.96 -1.22
N LEU A 67 1.18 8.72 -1.62
CA LEU A 67 1.81 7.40 -1.76
C LEU A 67 3.25 7.44 -1.22
N SER A 68 3.89 6.27 -1.17
CA SER A 68 5.23 6.13 -0.57
C SER A 68 6.38 6.43 -1.55
N SER A 69 6.10 6.50 -2.85
CA SER A 69 7.10 6.81 -3.90
C SER A 69 6.48 7.35 -5.18
N GLY A 70 7.30 8.00 -6.01
CA GLY A 70 6.93 8.39 -7.37
C GLY A 70 6.56 7.19 -8.24
N LEU A 71 7.22 6.02 -8.03
CA LEU A 71 6.92 4.79 -8.76
C LEU A 71 5.54 4.22 -8.39
N GLU A 72 5.15 4.28 -7.11
CA GLU A 72 3.79 3.93 -6.69
C GLU A 72 2.75 4.89 -7.28
N ALA A 73 3.06 6.18 -7.32
CA ALA A 73 2.17 7.21 -7.87
C ALA A 73 1.97 7.04 -9.39
N LEU A 74 3.05 6.74 -10.13
CA LEU A 74 2.98 6.36 -11.55
C LEU A 74 2.14 5.10 -11.75
N SER A 75 2.38 4.08 -10.92
CA SER A 75 1.59 2.85 -10.94
C SER A 75 0.10 3.11 -10.69
N ALA A 76 -0.24 4.04 -9.80
CA ALA A 76 -1.62 4.46 -9.58
C ALA A 76 -2.20 5.16 -10.83
N ALA A 77 -1.44 6.03 -11.49
CA ALA A 77 -1.88 6.73 -12.70
C ALA A 77 -2.20 5.77 -13.87
N ILE A 78 -1.36 4.75 -14.07
CA ILE A 78 -1.58 3.70 -15.09
C ILE A 78 -2.87 2.92 -14.79
N LYS A 79 -3.09 2.55 -13.53
CA LYS A 79 -4.34 1.88 -13.13
C LYS A 79 -5.56 2.76 -13.31
N LEU A 80 -5.46 4.07 -13.04
CA LEU A 80 -6.55 5.01 -13.26
C LEU A 80 -6.96 5.02 -14.74
N ALA A 81 -5.98 5.09 -15.64
CA ALA A 81 -6.20 5.06 -17.09
C ALA A 81 -6.86 3.75 -17.54
N ARG A 82 -6.33 2.60 -17.10
CA ARG A 82 -6.91 1.27 -17.42
C ARG A 82 -8.32 1.10 -16.88
N HIS A 83 -8.55 1.45 -15.62
CA HIS A 83 -9.86 1.34 -14.99
C HIS A 83 -10.88 2.22 -15.74
N THR A 84 -10.51 3.46 -16.06
CA THR A 84 -11.36 4.35 -16.86
C THR A 84 -11.71 3.71 -18.21
N ALA A 85 -10.73 3.16 -18.91
CA ALA A 85 -10.95 2.49 -20.20
C ALA A 85 -11.92 1.29 -20.09
N VAL A 86 -11.73 0.42 -19.09
CA VAL A 86 -12.58 -0.76 -18.88
C VAL A 86 -14.00 -0.37 -18.50
N ARG A 87 -14.17 0.60 -17.58
CA ARG A 87 -15.47 1.13 -17.18
C ARG A 87 -16.26 1.64 -18.38
N ASP A 88 -15.58 2.33 -19.29
CA ASP A 88 -16.21 2.93 -20.48
C ASP A 88 -16.43 1.90 -21.61
N GLY A 89 -16.12 0.61 -21.36
CA GLY A 89 -16.26 -0.46 -22.35
C GLY A 89 -15.30 -0.32 -23.53
N ARG A 90 -14.21 0.45 -23.39
CA ARG A 90 -13.24 0.68 -24.47
C ARG A 90 -12.33 -0.54 -24.63
N ASP A 91 -12.21 -1.02 -25.86
CA ASP A 91 -11.22 -2.04 -26.19
C ASP A 91 -9.84 -1.41 -26.45
N SER A 92 -9.30 -0.78 -25.41
CA SER A 92 -7.96 -0.18 -25.43
C SER A 92 -6.84 -1.22 -25.32
N GLY A 93 -7.18 -2.50 -25.13
CA GLY A 93 -6.22 -3.52 -24.69
C GLY A 93 -5.49 -3.19 -23.38
N GLY A 94 -5.79 -2.10 -22.67
CA GLY A 94 -5.00 -1.63 -21.53
C GLY A 94 -3.66 -0.98 -21.90
N TRP A 95 -3.48 -0.57 -23.16
CA TRP A 95 -2.25 0.04 -23.68
C TRP A 95 -1.92 1.38 -23.03
N ILE A 96 -0.70 1.52 -22.53
CA ILE A 96 -0.18 2.74 -21.93
C ILE A 96 1.14 3.11 -22.60
N LEU A 97 1.24 4.37 -23.03
CA LEU A 97 2.47 4.93 -23.57
C LEU A 97 3.15 5.82 -22.52
N LEU A 98 4.45 5.61 -22.31
CA LEU A 98 5.33 6.55 -21.62
C LEU A 98 6.19 7.26 -22.65
N ILE A 99 6.07 8.58 -22.73
CA ILE A 99 7.10 9.42 -23.35
C ILE A 99 8.15 9.67 -22.26
N ASP A 100 9.20 8.85 -22.28
CA ASP A 100 10.29 8.84 -21.30
C ASP A 100 11.64 8.86 -22.04
N PRO A 101 12.26 10.05 -22.19
CA PRO A 101 13.52 10.21 -22.92
C PRO A 101 14.67 9.32 -22.44
N ARG A 102 14.61 8.82 -21.20
CA ARG A 102 15.68 7.99 -20.60
C ARG A 102 15.28 6.54 -20.33
N GLY A 103 14.06 6.13 -20.70
CA GLY A 103 13.59 4.74 -20.53
C GLY A 103 13.64 4.22 -19.09
N ARG A 104 13.47 5.08 -18.09
CA ARG A 104 13.66 4.82 -16.65
C ARG A 104 12.73 3.77 -16.09
N TYR A 105 11.53 3.66 -16.65
CA TYR A 105 10.48 2.81 -16.11
C TYR A 105 10.40 1.45 -16.79
N GLN A 106 11.02 1.28 -17.96
CA GLN A 106 10.85 0.08 -18.79
C GLN A 106 11.32 -1.18 -18.07
N GLU A 107 12.41 -1.11 -17.30
CA GLU A 107 12.93 -2.24 -16.52
C GLU A 107 11.96 -2.74 -15.43
N PHE A 108 11.10 -1.86 -14.91
CA PHE A 108 10.07 -2.25 -13.95
C PHE A 108 8.88 -2.92 -14.65
N MET A 109 8.62 -2.60 -15.90
CA MET A 109 7.50 -3.20 -16.63
C MET A 109 7.91 -4.56 -17.20
N ASP A 110 9.10 -4.62 -17.81
CA ASP A 110 9.63 -5.81 -18.47
C ASP A 110 11.10 -6.06 -18.06
N PRO A 111 11.34 -6.59 -16.86
CA PRO A 111 12.69 -6.76 -16.31
C PRO A 111 13.55 -7.78 -17.06
N LEU A 112 12.95 -8.66 -17.86
CA LEU A 112 13.64 -9.70 -18.62
C LEU A 112 13.67 -9.44 -20.13
N GLY A 113 13.14 -8.31 -20.60
CA GLY A 113 12.96 -8.08 -22.04
C GLY A 113 12.10 -9.14 -22.71
N ALA A 114 11.10 -9.66 -21.98
CA ALA A 114 10.19 -10.71 -22.42
C ALA A 114 9.31 -10.30 -23.60
N GLY A 115 9.15 -9.01 -23.83
CA GLY A 115 8.21 -8.46 -24.80
C GLY A 115 6.90 -8.03 -24.14
N VAL A 116 6.19 -7.12 -24.81
CA VAL A 116 5.07 -6.36 -24.24
C VAL A 116 3.90 -7.21 -23.73
N ASP A 117 3.68 -8.41 -24.27
CA ASP A 117 2.59 -9.31 -23.86
C ASP A 117 2.99 -10.21 -22.68
N ASP A 118 4.26 -10.57 -22.59
CA ASP A 118 4.81 -11.48 -21.57
C ASP A 118 5.57 -10.74 -20.44
N ALA A 119 5.63 -9.41 -20.50
CA ALA A 119 6.19 -8.55 -19.47
C ALA A 119 5.47 -8.71 -18.13
N LEU A 120 6.15 -8.41 -17.00
CA LEU A 120 5.51 -8.43 -15.67
C LEU A 120 4.31 -7.47 -15.60
N ILE A 121 4.40 -6.35 -16.31
CA ILE A 121 3.31 -5.38 -16.50
C ILE A 121 3.06 -5.24 -18.01
N PRO A 122 2.18 -6.08 -18.59
CA PRO A 122 1.99 -6.11 -20.03
C PRO A 122 1.41 -4.80 -20.57
N HIS A 123 1.61 -4.50 -21.85
CA HIS A 123 1.04 -3.34 -22.56
C HIS A 123 1.38 -1.97 -21.96
N VAL A 124 2.52 -1.86 -21.28
CA VAL A 124 3.11 -0.59 -20.88
C VAL A 124 4.40 -0.42 -21.66
N VAL A 125 4.41 0.53 -22.58
CA VAL A 125 5.53 0.75 -23.51
C VAL A 125 6.12 2.14 -23.36
N SER A 126 7.42 2.25 -23.60
CA SER A 126 8.15 3.51 -23.57
C SER A 126 8.59 3.93 -24.98
N ALA A 127 8.64 5.24 -25.20
CA ALA A 127 9.26 5.89 -26.35
C ALA A 127 10.03 7.12 -25.85
N SER A 128 11.16 7.45 -26.47
CA SER A 128 12.00 8.59 -26.07
C SER A 128 11.39 9.94 -26.46
N SER A 129 10.51 9.96 -27.46
CA SER A 129 9.84 11.17 -27.96
C SER A 129 8.46 10.88 -28.54
N ALA A 130 7.66 11.92 -28.74
CA ALA A 130 6.36 11.80 -29.43
C ALA A 130 6.52 11.36 -30.89
N GLU A 131 7.62 11.73 -31.55
CA GLU A 131 7.94 11.30 -32.91
C GLU A 131 8.22 9.79 -32.97
N GLU A 132 9.07 9.27 -32.07
CA GLU A 132 9.32 7.84 -31.98
C GLU A 132 8.03 7.08 -31.68
N ALA A 133 7.23 7.57 -30.72
CA ALA A 133 5.95 6.96 -30.39
C ALA A 133 5.00 6.88 -31.59
N GLY A 134 4.88 7.97 -32.35
CA GLY A 134 4.07 8.03 -33.56
C GLY A 134 4.55 7.07 -34.65
N SER A 135 5.86 6.80 -34.74
CA SER A 135 6.41 5.86 -35.71
C SER A 135 6.22 4.39 -35.29
N ARG A 136 6.44 4.07 -34.00
CA ARG A 136 6.52 2.69 -33.50
C ARG A 136 5.16 2.13 -33.08
N TYR A 137 4.26 3.00 -32.63
CA TYR A 137 2.99 2.62 -32.01
C TYR A 137 1.80 3.33 -32.66
N ALA A 138 1.91 3.69 -33.95
CA ALA A 138 0.83 4.30 -34.73
C ALA A 138 -0.47 3.49 -34.62
N GLY A 139 -1.60 4.17 -34.37
CA GLY A 139 -2.92 3.54 -34.31
C GLY A 139 -3.20 2.70 -33.06
N THR A 140 -2.29 2.68 -32.08
CA THR A 140 -2.51 1.97 -30.81
C THR A 140 -3.66 2.62 -30.02
N PRO A 141 -4.62 1.83 -29.50
CA PRO A 141 -5.77 2.38 -28.79
C PRO A 141 -5.42 2.68 -27.33
N TRP A 142 -4.82 3.85 -27.08
CA TRP A 142 -4.32 4.21 -25.76
C TRP A 142 -5.41 4.25 -24.67
N ALA A 143 -5.20 3.50 -23.59
CA ALA A 143 -5.90 3.71 -22.32
C ALA A 143 -5.44 5.03 -21.67
N GLY A 144 -4.16 5.38 -21.86
CA GLY A 144 -3.60 6.67 -21.48
C GLY A 144 -2.19 6.87 -22.01
N VAL A 145 -1.78 8.15 -22.07
CA VAL A 145 -0.43 8.60 -22.44
C VAL A 145 0.15 9.37 -21.26
N ILE A 146 1.36 8.98 -20.85
CA ILE A 146 2.11 9.60 -19.75
C ILE A 146 3.32 10.31 -20.32
N VAL A 147 3.44 11.61 -20.06
CA VAL A 147 4.60 12.41 -20.44
C VAL A 147 5.49 12.57 -19.21
N VAL A 148 6.68 11.97 -19.23
CA VAL A 148 7.67 12.13 -18.18
C VAL A 148 8.42 13.44 -18.43
N ARG A 149 8.21 14.44 -17.57
CA ARG A 149 8.81 15.75 -17.71
C ARG A 149 10.24 15.78 -17.20
N GLU A 150 11.11 16.33 -18.02
CA GLU A 150 12.44 16.83 -17.71
C GLU A 150 12.46 18.37 -17.81
N ALA A 151 13.55 18.99 -17.36
CA ALA A 151 13.68 20.45 -17.33
C ALA A 151 13.54 21.09 -18.73
N ASP A 152 13.91 20.35 -19.78
CA ASP A 152 13.91 20.74 -21.18
C ASP A 152 12.77 20.12 -21.99
N THR A 153 11.79 19.47 -21.34
CA THR A 153 10.63 18.92 -22.06
C THR A 153 9.77 20.01 -22.66
N ASP A 154 9.74 20.07 -23.99
CA ASP A 154 8.85 20.96 -24.75
C ASP A 154 7.42 20.40 -24.75
N LEU A 155 6.56 20.97 -23.90
CA LEU A 155 5.14 20.62 -23.82
C LEU A 155 4.29 21.24 -24.94
N ASP A 156 4.84 22.17 -25.71
CA ASP A 156 4.18 22.83 -26.83
C ASP A 156 4.53 22.19 -28.20
N ASP A 157 5.41 21.18 -28.19
CA ASP A 157 5.76 20.38 -29.36
C ASP A 157 4.50 19.93 -30.12
N ALA A 158 4.50 20.13 -31.44
CA ALA A 158 3.34 19.88 -32.28
C ALA A 158 2.99 18.39 -32.32
N ARG A 159 4.00 17.51 -32.39
CA ARG A 159 3.80 16.05 -32.41
C ARG A 159 3.23 15.55 -31.10
N LEU A 160 3.74 16.06 -29.99
CA LEU A 160 3.21 15.76 -28.67
C LEU A 160 1.76 16.22 -28.55
N ARG A 161 1.44 17.45 -28.95
CA ARG A 161 0.04 17.95 -28.90
C ARG A 161 -0.92 17.10 -29.73
N ASP A 162 -0.50 16.65 -30.91
CA ASP A 162 -1.32 15.76 -31.73
C ASP A 162 -1.51 14.40 -31.06
N LEU A 163 -0.44 13.76 -30.55
CA LEU A 163 -0.52 12.50 -29.81
C LEU A 163 -1.46 12.61 -28.59
N LEU A 164 -1.36 13.68 -27.82
CA LEU A 164 -2.23 13.91 -26.64
C LEU A 164 -3.68 14.17 -27.05
N ARG A 165 -3.91 14.84 -28.19
CA ARG A 165 -5.25 15.05 -28.76
C ARG A 165 -5.87 13.71 -29.18
N ASP A 166 -5.12 12.88 -29.89
CA ASP A 166 -5.56 11.57 -30.36
C ASP A 166 -5.89 10.64 -29.18
N CYS A 167 -5.04 10.64 -28.14
CA CYS A 167 -5.32 9.94 -26.90
C CYS A 167 -6.68 10.35 -26.30
N ARG A 168 -6.95 11.65 -26.19
CA ARG A 168 -8.21 12.17 -25.63
C ARG A 168 -9.41 11.85 -26.51
N GLN A 169 -9.28 11.97 -27.83
CA GLN A 169 -10.34 11.61 -28.77
C GLN A 169 -10.70 10.12 -28.69
N GLY A 170 -9.70 9.26 -28.42
CA GLY A 170 -9.89 7.84 -28.12
C GLY A 170 -10.40 7.55 -26.69
N GLY A 171 -10.69 8.58 -25.88
CA GLY A 171 -11.14 8.46 -24.50
C GLY A 171 -10.04 8.07 -23.49
N GLY A 172 -8.76 8.10 -23.90
CA GLY A 172 -7.61 7.86 -23.05
C GLY A 172 -7.26 9.05 -22.15
N LEU A 173 -6.65 8.76 -21.00
CA LEU A 173 -6.21 9.80 -20.06
C LEU A 173 -4.83 10.34 -20.44
N VAL A 174 -4.67 11.66 -20.34
CA VAL A 174 -3.36 12.34 -20.46
C VAL A 174 -2.82 12.61 -19.07
N ILE A 175 -1.61 12.12 -18.80
CA ILE A 175 -0.96 12.20 -17.49
C ILE A 175 0.39 12.90 -17.65
N LEU A 176 0.68 13.84 -16.76
CA LEU A 176 2.03 14.41 -16.62
C LEU A 176 2.75 13.75 -15.45
N SER A 177 3.99 13.30 -15.65
CA SER A 177 4.84 12.83 -14.55
C SER A 177 5.95 13.84 -14.29
N CYS A 178 5.93 14.44 -13.09
CA CYS A 178 6.92 15.38 -12.58
C CYS A 178 7.89 14.71 -11.57
N THR A 179 7.97 13.38 -11.57
CA THR A 179 8.79 12.56 -10.64
C THR A 179 10.27 12.89 -10.66
N ASP A 180 10.77 13.45 -11.76
CA ASP A 180 12.19 13.71 -12.01
C ASP A 180 12.52 15.21 -12.13
N LEU A 181 11.52 16.08 -11.96
CA LEU A 181 11.73 17.52 -11.91
C LEU A 181 12.18 17.92 -10.51
N GLU A 182 13.36 18.53 -10.41
CA GLU A 182 13.82 19.14 -9.18
C GLU A 182 12.95 20.37 -8.87
N LEU A 183 12.54 20.50 -7.60
CA LEU A 183 11.76 21.66 -7.16
C LEU A 183 12.69 22.86 -6.96
N THR A 184 12.76 23.72 -7.97
CA THR A 184 13.49 25.01 -7.92
C THR A 184 12.57 26.22 -7.87
N GLY A 185 11.26 26.02 -8.03
CA GLY A 185 10.24 27.08 -8.07
C GLY A 185 8.91 26.56 -8.61
N ALA A 186 8.02 27.48 -9.01
CA ALA A 186 6.66 27.15 -9.42
C ALA A 186 6.55 26.39 -10.75
N ASP A 187 7.58 26.44 -11.61
CA ASP A 187 7.55 25.87 -12.98
C ASP A 187 7.32 24.35 -13.01
N MET A 188 7.68 23.63 -11.93
CA MET A 188 7.42 22.19 -11.85
C MET A 188 5.91 21.88 -11.85
N PHE A 189 5.07 22.83 -11.42
CA PHE A 189 3.62 22.68 -11.34
C PHE A 189 2.90 23.13 -12.61
N ALA A 190 3.61 23.72 -13.57
CA ALA A 190 3.05 24.13 -14.85
C ALA A 190 2.36 22.95 -15.56
N ASN A 191 1.12 23.17 -15.98
CA ASN A 191 0.26 22.16 -16.60
C ASN A 191 -0.39 22.66 -17.90
N PRO A 192 0.41 23.09 -18.90
CA PRO A 192 -0.11 23.68 -20.13
C PRO A 192 -0.91 22.69 -20.98
N VAL A 193 -0.63 21.39 -20.86
CA VAL A 193 -1.36 20.35 -21.59
C VAL A 193 -2.72 20.02 -20.96
N ALA A 194 -3.10 20.65 -19.84
CA ALA A 194 -4.33 20.39 -19.09
C ALA A 194 -4.54 18.90 -18.77
N ALA A 195 -3.54 18.29 -18.14
CA ALA A 195 -3.50 16.88 -17.82
C ALA A 195 -4.63 16.43 -16.88
N ASP A 196 -5.16 15.23 -17.16
CA ASP A 196 -6.20 14.58 -16.37
C ASP A 196 -5.66 14.14 -15.00
N ALA A 197 -4.36 13.81 -14.93
CA ALA A 197 -3.64 13.60 -13.68
C ALA A 197 -2.19 14.12 -13.76
N VAL A 198 -1.63 14.48 -12.60
CA VAL A 198 -0.23 14.87 -12.43
C VAL A 198 0.39 13.98 -11.36
N VAL A 199 1.54 13.37 -11.66
CA VAL A 199 2.29 12.48 -10.78
C VAL A 199 3.49 13.23 -10.22
N PHE A 200 3.67 13.14 -8.92
CA PHE A 200 4.84 13.65 -8.21
C PHE A 200 5.54 12.50 -7.46
N GLY A 201 6.83 12.68 -7.24
CA GLY A 201 7.67 11.71 -6.53
C GLY A 201 8.49 12.37 -5.43
N GLU A 202 9.62 11.74 -5.15
CA GLU A 202 10.53 12.06 -4.06
C GLU A 202 11.10 13.49 -4.18
N THR A 203 11.10 14.09 -5.36
CA THR A 203 11.56 15.48 -5.57
C THR A 203 10.76 16.51 -4.78
N LEU A 204 9.47 16.27 -4.50
CA LEU A 204 8.66 17.14 -3.62
C LEU A 204 9.11 17.09 -2.16
N ALA A 205 9.83 16.05 -1.76
CA ALA A 205 10.43 15.92 -0.44
C ALA A 205 11.94 16.23 -0.47
N ASP A 206 12.41 16.94 -1.50
CA ASP A 206 13.85 17.18 -1.77
C ASP A 206 14.68 15.88 -1.78
N ARG A 207 14.01 14.77 -2.12
CA ARG A 207 14.56 13.41 -2.09
C ARG A 207 15.08 12.98 -0.72
N GLN A 208 14.70 13.62 0.38
CA GLN A 208 15.22 13.26 1.71
C GLN A 208 14.37 12.20 2.43
N VAL A 209 13.12 12.00 1.99
CA VAL A 209 12.22 10.96 2.51
C VAL A 209 11.38 10.34 1.38
N PRO A 210 10.89 9.10 1.56
CA PRO A 210 9.97 8.47 0.60
C PRO A 210 8.67 9.25 0.47
N PHE A 211 8.32 9.61 -0.76
CA PHE A 211 7.10 10.36 -1.05
C PHE A 211 6.65 10.17 -2.50
N GLY A 212 5.34 10.10 -2.69
CA GLY A 212 4.71 10.22 -4.00
C GLY A 212 3.32 10.82 -3.90
N ALA A 213 2.84 11.42 -4.97
CA ALA A 213 1.48 11.94 -5.05
C ALA A 213 0.90 11.80 -6.46
N LEU A 214 -0.40 11.51 -6.53
CA LEU A 214 -1.19 11.48 -7.76
C LEU A 214 -2.33 12.48 -7.63
N THR A 215 -2.21 13.63 -8.31
CA THR A 215 -3.21 14.71 -8.27
C THR A 215 -4.07 14.68 -9.53
N MET A 216 -5.34 14.33 -9.36
CA MET A 216 -6.28 13.98 -10.42
C MET A 216 -7.39 15.03 -10.56
N ALA A 217 -7.78 15.35 -11.79
CA ALA A 217 -8.98 16.13 -12.05
C ALA A 217 -10.24 15.38 -11.57
N ASP A 218 -11.31 16.11 -11.22
CA ASP A 218 -12.53 15.52 -10.66
C ASP A 218 -13.16 14.46 -11.58
N GLU A 219 -13.17 14.69 -12.91
CA GLU A 219 -13.69 13.71 -13.87
C GLU A 219 -12.83 12.45 -13.96
N ALA A 220 -11.50 12.57 -13.87
CA ALA A 220 -10.60 11.42 -13.90
C ALA A 220 -10.77 10.56 -12.64
N GLN A 221 -10.81 11.18 -11.45
CA GLN A 221 -10.93 10.43 -10.19
C GLN A 221 -12.32 9.85 -9.95
N LYS A 222 -13.35 10.28 -10.70
CA LYS A 222 -14.74 9.87 -10.54
C LYS A 222 -14.96 8.35 -10.47
N ILE A 223 -14.17 7.56 -11.22
CA ILE A 223 -14.24 6.10 -11.16
C ILE A 223 -13.84 5.55 -9.78
N TRP A 224 -12.97 6.25 -9.05
CA TRP A 224 -12.53 5.90 -7.71
C TRP A 224 -13.37 6.53 -6.59
N ARG A 225 -14.36 7.38 -6.91
CA ARG A 225 -15.29 7.98 -5.92
C ARG A 225 -16.39 6.99 -5.51
N ASN A 226 -15.99 5.83 -5.01
CA ASN A 226 -16.89 4.83 -4.42
C ASN A 226 -16.19 4.00 -3.33
N HIS A 227 -16.96 3.30 -2.50
CA HIS A 227 -16.49 2.59 -1.31
C HIS A 227 -15.55 1.40 -1.58
N VAL A 228 -15.42 0.96 -2.83
CA VAL A 228 -14.51 -0.11 -3.26
C VAL A 228 -13.23 0.50 -3.82
N ASP A 229 -13.37 1.36 -4.83
CA ASP A 229 -12.24 1.84 -5.62
C ASP A 229 -11.50 3.04 -5.01
N CYS A 230 -12.06 3.67 -3.97
CA CYS A 230 -11.34 4.71 -3.21
C CYS A 230 -10.06 4.20 -2.53
N PHE A 231 -9.84 2.88 -2.56
CA PHE A 231 -8.62 2.20 -2.13
C PHE A 231 -7.92 1.46 -3.27
N ALA A 232 -8.17 1.80 -4.53
CA ALA A 232 -7.54 1.15 -5.69
C ALA A 232 -6.03 1.37 -5.75
N HIS A 233 -5.45 2.22 -4.91
CA HIS A 233 -4.03 2.58 -4.86
C HIS A 233 -3.36 2.19 -3.54
N THR A 234 -2.02 2.17 -3.51
CA THR A 234 -1.25 1.93 -2.29
C THR A 234 -1.42 3.11 -1.35
N SER A 235 -1.69 2.80 -0.08
CA SER A 235 -2.26 3.80 0.83
C SER A 235 -1.74 3.67 2.26
N THR A 236 -0.81 2.73 2.52
CA THR A 236 -0.37 2.35 3.87
C THR A 236 0.41 3.45 4.59
N TYR A 237 1.24 4.22 3.87
CA TYR A 237 1.91 5.42 4.38
C TYR A 237 1.45 6.71 3.69
N GLY A 238 0.48 6.61 2.77
CA GLY A 238 -0.08 7.77 2.09
C GLY A 238 -0.70 8.73 3.10
N GLY A 239 -0.13 9.92 3.28
CA GLY A 239 -0.58 10.87 4.30
C GLY A 239 0.04 10.69 5.68
N ASN A 240 1.19 9.99 5.78
CA ASN A 240 2.08 10.03 6.94
C ASN A 240 2.44 11.49 7.28
N VAL A 241 2.24 11.87 8.54
CA VAL A 241 2.38 13.27 8.99
C VAL A 241 3.82 13.76 8.84
N ILE A 242 4.81 12.94 9.18
CA ILE A 242 6.23 13.31 9.05
C ILE A 242 6.56 13.65 7.59
N CYS A 243 6.22 12.76 6.66
CA CYS A 243 6.51 12.97 5.24
C CYS A 243 5.73 14.16 4.67
N ALA A 244 4.46 14.32 5.06
CA ALA A 244 3.63 15.44 4.60
C ALA A 244 4.17 16.80 5.10
N GLU A 245 4.56 16.92 6.37
CA GLU A 245 5.15 18.15 6.92
C GLU A 245 6.51 18.47 6.29
N LEU A 246 7.34 17.46 6.01
CA LEU A 246 8.60 17.66 5.28
C LEU A 246 8.37 18.19 3.86
N VAL A 247 7.35 17.68 3.15
CA VAL A 247 6.98 18.22 1.83
C VAL A 247 6.47 19.65 1.95
N LEU A 248 5.65 19.96 2.97
CA LEU A 248 5.18 21.34 3.22
C LEU A 248 6.36 22.29 3.49
N ASP A 249 7.35 21.89 4.29
CA ASP A 249 8.57 22.68 4.54
C ASP A 249 9.39 22.89 3.24
N VAL A 250 9.55 21.85 2.43
CA VAL A 250 10.26 21.91 1.14
C VAL A 250 9.54 22.86 0.16
N LEU A 251 8.22 22.78 0.05
CA LEU A 251 7.41 23.70 -0.76
C LEU A 251 7.51 25.14 -0.26
N ASP A 252 7.52 25.34 1.05
CA ASP A 252 7.68 26.66 1.64
C ASP A 252 9.03 27.29 1.27
N ARG A 253 10.12 26.53 1.44
CA ARG A 253 11.48 26.96 1.10
C ARG A 253 11.69 27.21 -0.40
N ALA A 254 10.95 26.51 -1.25
CA ALA A 254 10.94 26.76 -2.68
C ALA A 254 10.18 28.03 -3.08
N GLY A 255 9.56 28.73 -2.13
CA GLY A 255 8.85 30.00 -2.36
C GLY A 255 7.52 29.84 -3.10
N VAL A 256 6.94 28.63 -3.12
CA VAL A 256 5.66 28.37 -3.81
C VAL A 256 4.43 28.54 -2.91
N ILE A 257 4.63 28.66 -1.59
CA ILE A 257 3.57 28.92 -0.62
C ILE A 257 3.37 30.44 -0.45
N THR A 258 2.21 30.94 -0.91
CA THR A 258 1.82 32.35 -0.80
C THR A 258 1.16 32.66 0.55
N ASP A 259 0.99 33.94 0.89
CA ASP A 259 0.26 34.35 2.11
C ASP A 259 -1.18 33.84 2.14
N ARG A 260 -1.85 33.82 0.97
CA ARG A 260 -3.18 33.21 0.83
C ARG A 260 -3.15 31.73 1.22
N HIS A 261 -2.13 30.99 0.79
CA HIS A 261 -1.99 29.59 1.16
C HIS A 261 -1.82 29.43 2.67
N ARG A 262 -0.98 30.26 3.31
CA ARG A 262 -0.74 30.21 4.76
C ARG A 262 -2.01 30.46 5.57
N THR A 263 -2.85 31.41 5.16
CA THR A 263 -4.14 31.68 5.83
C THR A 263 -5.01 30.43 5.85
N VAL A 264 -5.24 29.82 4.68
CA VAL A 264 -6.07 28.60 4.56
C VAL A 264 -5.45 27.43 5.35
N MET A 265 -4.13 27.25 5.28
CA MET A 265 -3.45 26.20 6.03
C MET A 265 -3.58 26.37 7.55
N THR A 266 -3.60 27.61 8.04
CA THR A 266 -3.82 27.93 9.45
C THR A 266 -5.24 27.58 9.89
N GLU A 267 -6.24 27.89 9.05
CA GLU A 267 -7.63 27.49 9.29
C GLU A 267 -7.80 25.97 9.33
N ILE A 268 -7.15 25.26 8.40
CA ILE A 268 -7.12 23.79 8.37
C ILE A 268 -6.58 23.24 9.69
N GLU A 269 -5.43 23.72 10.18
CA GLU A 269 -4.83 23.22 11.42
C GLU A 269 -5.66 23.52 12.68
N ALA A 270 -6.35 24.67 12.70
CA ALA A 270 -7.06 25.15 13.88
C ALA A 270 -8.37 24.40 14.17
N ASP A 271 -9.09 23.95 13.14
CA ASP A 271 -10.44 23.37 13.28
C ASP A 271 -10.55 21.97 12.66
N PRO A 272 -10.88 20.92 13.45
CA PRO A 272 -11.08 19.57 12.94
C PRO A 272 -12.19 19.44 11.90
N ALA A 273 -13.24 20.29 11.94
CA ALA A 273 -14.30 20.25 10.94
C ALA A 273 -13.80 20.77 9.58
N THR A 274 -13.04 21.88 9.60
CA THR A 274 -12.33 22.43 8.44
C THR A 274 -11.31 21.44 7.90
N THR A 275 -10.50 20.81 8.77
CA THR A 275 -9.59 19.73 8.35
C THR A 275 -10.34 18.65 7.57
N LEU A 276 -11.45 18.15 8.11
CA LEU A 276 -12.23 17.08 7.48
C LEU A 276 -12.86 17.52 6.15
N GLU A 277 -13.27 18.77 6.02
CA GLU A 277 -13.77 19.35 4.76
C GLU A 277 -12.68 19.37 3.69
N TYR A 278 -11.54 20.00 3.98
CA TYR A 278 -10.43 20.10 3.03
C TYR A 278 -9.85 18.74 2.69
N TRP A 279 -9.70 17.86 3.69
CA TRP A 279 -9.26 16.48 3.46
C TRP A 279 -10.24 15.71 2.57
N GLY A 280 -11.55 15.84 2.80
CA GLY A 280 -12.56 15.22 1.94
C GLY A 280 -12.57 15.78 0.52
N ARG A 281 -12.33 17.08 0.37
CA ARG A 281 -12.30 17.74 -0.93
C ARG A 281 -11.05 17.40 -1.73
N HIS A 282 -9.89 17.33 -1.09
CA HIS A 282 -8.60 17.30 -1.76
C HIS A 282 -7.81 15.99 -1.58
N ILE A 283 -8.21 15.08 -0.69
CA ILE A 283 -7.52 13.81 -0.47
C ILE A 283 -8.42 12.62 -0.80
N ASN A 284 -9.50 12.41 -0.05
CA ASN A 284 -10.39 11.28 -0.32
C ASN A 284 -11.85 11.57 0.10
N PRO A 285 -12.72 11.93 -0.87
CA PRO A 285 -14.11 12.31 -0.56
C PRO A 285 -14.93 11.16 0.00
N THR A 286 -14.72 9.94 -0.50
CA THR A 286 -15.46 8.76 -0.04
C THR A 286 -15.10 8.40 1.41
N ILE A 287 -13.84 8.54 1.79
CA ILE A 287 -13.40 8.30 3.16
C ILE A 287 -13.90 9.37 4.11
N ALA A 288 -13.87 10.65 3.72
CA ALA A 288 -14.41 11.71 4.56
C ALA A 288 -15.91 11.50 4.83
N GLU A 289 -16.68 11.07 3.83
CA GLU A 289 -18.09 10.69 4.02
C GLU A 289 -18.26 9.51 4.99
N MET A 290 -17.45 8.46 4.85
CA MET A 290 -17.46 7.32 5.79
C MET A 290 -17.06 7.74 7.20
N ALA A 291 -16.07 8.63 7.34
CA ALA A 291 -15.60 9.13 8.61
C ALA A 291 -16.66 9.97 9.34
N LYS A 292 -17.42 10.80 8.59
CA LYS A 292 -18.59 11.52 9.11
C LYS A 292 -19.71 10.58 9.55
N THR A 293 -19.92 9.48 8.81
CA THR A 293 -21.03 8.55 9.05
C THR A 293 -20.80 7.64 10.26
N PHE A 294 -19.59 7.10 10.40
CA PHE A 294 -19.25 6.09 11.41
C PHE A 294 -18.29 6.60 12.51
N ASN A 295 -18.21 7.92 12.68
CA ASN A 295 -17.36 8.57 13.69
C ASN A 295 -15.89 8.10 13.64
N LEU A 296 -15.36 7.87 12.43
CA LEU A 296 -13.98 7.41 12.22
C LEU A 296 -12.98 8.57 12.16
N ASN A 297 -13.46 9.82 12.17
CA ASN A 297 -12.63 11.01 12.26
C ASN A 297 -12.22 11.26 13.72
N LEU A 298 -11.11 10.66 14.14
CA LEU A 298 -10.54 10.91 15.46
C LEU A 298 -9.74 12.22 15.44
N ASP A 299 -10.13 13.18 16.28
CA ASP A 299 -9.34 14.39 16.57
C ASP A 299 -8.13 14.05 17.46
N VAL A 300 -7.14 13.37 16.89
CA VAL A 300 -5.93 12.93 17.61
C VAL A 300 -5.01 14.12 17.83
N ARG A 301 -4.81 14.49 19.10
CA ARG A 301 -3.92 15.58 19.52
C ARG A 301 -2.51 15.10 19.87
N ARG A 302 -2.39 13.85 20.33
CA ARG A 302 -1.13 13.25 20.80
C ARG A 302 -1.14 11.75 20.55
N ALA A 303 0.01 11.16 20.25
CA ALA A 303 0.16 9.72 20.12
C ALA A 303 1.53 9.27 20.64
N VAL A 304 1.55 8.32 21.58
CA VAL A 304 2.77 7.76 22.17
C VAL A 304 2.60 6.27 22.39
N GLY A 305 3.55 5.47 21.91
CA GLY A 305 3.51 4.02 22.00
C GLY A 305 2.22 3.47 21.37
N GLY A 306 1.39 2.84 22.19
CA GLY A 306 0.11 2.25 21.78
C GLY A 306 -1.11 3.10 22.16
N ARG A 307 -0.92 4.39 22.47
CA ARG A 307 -1.95 5.26 23.03
C ARG A 307 -2.14 6.54 22.22
N LEU A 308 -3.38 7.01 22.18
CA LEU A 308 -3.79 8.28 21.57
C LEU A 308 -4.46 9.15 22.63
N THR A 309 -4.22 10.45 22.54
CA THR A 309 -5.03 11.46 23.23
C THR A 309 -5.93 12.14 22.20
N VAL A 310 -7.24 12.04 22.39
CA VAL A 310 -8.26 12.53 21.43
C VAL A 310 -9.09 13.66 22.04
N GLY A 311 -9.37 14.71 21.25
CA GLY A 311 -10.16 15.86 21.69
C GLY A 311 -9.58 16.54 22.94
N GLU A 312 -10.44 16.83 23.92
CA GLU A 312 -10.09 17.47 25.20
C GLU A 312 -9.41 16.51 26.21
N GLY A 313 -8.49 15.65 25.75
CA GLY A 313 -7.65 14.82 26.63
C GLY A 313 -8.11 13.36 26.83
N ARG A 314 -9.00 12.83 25.99
CA ARG A 314 -9.49 11.45 26.14
C ARG A 314 -8.41 10.43 25.77
N ASP A 315 -8.07 9.54 26.71
CA ASP A 315 -7.10 8.45 26.50
C ASP A 315 -7.73 7.26 25.77
N VAL A 316 -7.10 6.86 24.65
CA VAL A 316 -7.56 5.80 23.76
C VAL A 316 -6.44 4.79 23.51
N ILE A 317 -6.75 3.49 23.58
CA ILE A 317 -5.83 2.43 23.18
C ILE A 317 -5.91 2.24 21.66
N ASP A 318 -4.78 2.35 20.98
CA ASP A 318 -4.65 2.19 19.53
C ASP A 318 -4.47 0.72 19.14
N CYS A 319 -5.51 0.10 18.59
CA CYS A 319 -5.43 -1.22 17.97
C CYS A 319 -5.35 -1.15 16.43
N ALA A 320 -5.34 0.04 15.83
CA ALA A 320 -5.07 0.23 14.41
C ALA A 320 -3.60 0.01 14.09
N GLY A 321 -2.73 0.61 14.90
CA GLY A 321 -1.30 0.35 14.94
C GLY A 321 -0.58 0.58 13.62
N GLY A 322 -0.92 1.64 12.90
CA GLY A 322 -0.35 1.91 11.58
C GLY A 322 -0.61 0.76 10.59
N PHE A 323 -1.72 0.04 10.74
CA PHE A 323 -2.07 -1.16 9.98
C PHE A 323 -1.04 -2.31 10.10
N GLY A 324 -0.33 -2.38 11.24
CA GLY A 324 0.69 -3.38 11.57
C GLY A 324 2.13 -2.86 11.56
N SER A 325 2.32 -1.57 11.28
CA SER A 325 3.64 -0.91 11.16
C SER A 325 4.33 -0.61 12.49
N ASN A 326 3.62 -0.81 13.60
CA ASN A 326 4.07 -0.54 14.95
C ASN A 326 4.88 -1.69 15.55
N LEU A 327 6.21 -1.62 15.45
CA LEU A 327 7.09 -2.42 16.31
C LEU A 327 7.03 -1.86 17.74
N ARG A 328 7.45 -0.60 17.94
CA ARG A 328 7.47 0.06 19.26
C ARG A 328 6.35 1.07 19.49
N GLY A 329 5.62 1.44 18.43
CA GLY A 329 4.47 2.34 18.52
C GLY A 329 4.79 3.79 18.13
N HIS A 330 3.88 4.72 18.43
CA HIS A 330 4.02 6.13 18.05
C HIS A 330 5.15 6.79 18.84
N ASN A 331 5.91 7.65 18.18
CA ASN A 331 6.94 8.51 18.79
C ASN A 331 7.80 7.84 19.87
N PRO A 332 8.58 6.79 19.55
CA PRO A 332 9.52 6.24 20.52
C PRO A 332 10.49 7.34 21.00
N PRO A 333 10.60 7.56 22.33
CA PRO A 333 11.29 8.74 22.88
C PRO A 333 12.80 8.70 22.68
N ASP A 334 13.36 7.51 22.46
CA ASP A 334 14.78 7.27 22.24
C ASP A 334 15.22 7.56 20.79
N LEU A 335 14.30 7.69 19.81
CA LEU A 335 14.66 8.02 18.43
C LEU A 335 15.41 9.35 18.33
N VAL A 336 15.02 10.35 19.14
CA VAL A 336 15.68 11.66 19.11
C VAL A 336 17.15 11.57 19.56
N PRO A 337 17.47 11.12 20.79
CA PRO A 337 18.85 11.06 21.26
C PRO A 337 19.69 9.97 20.58
N GLU A 338 19.09 8.86 20.15
CA GLU A 338 19.84 7.70 19.63
C GLU A 338 19.97 7.69 18.10
N VAL A 339 18.97 8.23 17.37
CA VAL A 339 18.95 8.19 15.90
C VAL A 339 19.15 9.59 15.31
N PHE A 340 18.24 10.53 15.58
CA PHE A 340 18.24 11.81 14.86
C PHE A 340 19.42 12.71 15.23
N GLN A 341 19.83 12.73 16.50
CA GLN A 341 20.99 13.51 16.96
C GLN A 341 22.35 12.86 16.61
N ARG A 342 22.35 11.57 16.25
CA ARG A 342 23.57 10.79 15.97
C ARG A 342 23.65 10.28 14.53
N HIS A 343 22.73 10.69 13.67
CA HIS A 343 22.72 10.26 12.28
C HIS A 343 23.94 10.83 11.56
N ASP A 344 24.80 9.93 11.08
CA ASP A 344 25.92 10.27 10.21
C ASP A 344 25.50 10.05 8.74
N PRO A 345 25.37 11.12 7.93
CA PRO A 345 24.97 10.97 6.53
C PRO A 345 25.98 10.18 5.68
N GLU A 346 27.23 10.04 6.12
CA GLU A 346 28.28 9.30 5.41
C GLU A 346 28.34 7.81 5.79
N HIS A 347 27.72 7.43 6.91
CA HIS A 347 27.65 6.03 7.32
C HIS A 347 26.53 5.30 6.59
N ASP A 348 26.84 4.16 5.98
CA ASP A 348 25.85 3.33 5.30
C ASP A 348 25.09 2.45 6.31
N TYR A 349 23.96 2.97 6.80
CA TYR A 349 23.10 2.24 7.74
C TYR A 349 22.35 1.09 7.09
N PHE A 350 22.28 1.00 5.75
CA PHE A 350 21.63 -0.14 5.12
C PHE A 350 22.50 -1.39 5.18
N VAL A 351 23.83 -1.26 5.13
CA VAL A 351 24.75 -2.38 5.38
C VAL A 351 24.56 -2.94 6.80
N ASP A 352 24.36 -2.06 7.78
CA ASP A 352 24.02 -2.51 9.13
C ASP A 352 22.66 -3.19 9.16
N LEU A 353 21.65 -2.62 8.49
CA LEU A 353 20.32 -3.21 8.41
C LEU A 353 20.33 -4.59 7.74
N GLU A 354 21.06 -4.74 6.63
CA GLU A 354 21.25 -6.01 5.93
C GLU A 354 21.88 -7.05 6.86
N ARG A 355 22.90 -6.67 7.64
CA ARG A 355 23.54 -7.56 8.61
C ARG A 355 22.59 -8.01 9.72
N GLU A 356 21.84 -7.08 10.33
CA GLU A 356 20.86 -7.40 11.37
C GLU A 356 19.76 -8.32 10.80
N LEU A 357 19.21 -7.97 9.64
CA LEU A 357 18.18 -8.77 8.97
C LEU A 357 18.71 -10.15 8.56
N ALA A 358 19.95 -10.26 8.08
CA ALA A 358 20.54 -11.54 7.73
C ALA A 358 20.64 -12.48 8.95
N GLY A 359 21.03 -11.94 10.12
CA GLY A 359 21.04 -12.68 11.37
C GLY A 359 19.65 -13.15 11.82
N LEU A 360 18.62 -12.33 11.62
CA LEU A 360 17.24 -12.64 12.01
C LEU A 360 16.51 -13.57 11.03
N THR A 361 16.83 -13.49 9.74
CA THR A 361 16.09 -14.17 8.66
C THR A 361 16.80 -15.44 8.18
N GLY A 362 18.13 -15.51 8.31
CA GLY A 362 18.96 -16.53 7.68
C GLY A 362 19.20 -16.31 6.18
N LEU A 363 18.82 -15.15 5.63
CA LEU A 363 18.98 -14.80 4.23
C LEU A 363 20.14 -13.81 4.06
N ALA A 364 21.01 -14.07 3.10
CA ALA A 364 22.32 -13.44 3.03
C ALA A 364 22.31 -11.99 2.51
N HIS A 365 21.36 -11.66 1.62
CA HIS A 365 21.38 -10.38 0.89
C HIS A 365 20.08 -9.61 1.04
N GLY A 366 20.20 -8.31 1.30
CA GLY A 366 19.10 -7.36 1.45
C GLY A 366 19.02 -6.36 0.30
N PHE A 367 17.80 -6.01 -0.08
CA PHE A 367 17.50 -4.98 -1.07
C PHE A 367 16.55 -3.95 -0.47
N PRO A 368 16.87 -2.65 -0.51
CA PRO A 368 16.04 -1.62 0.10
C PRO A 368 14.77 -1.40 -0.70
N SER A 369 13.68 -1.16 0.01
CA SER A 369 12.40 -0.75 -0.56
C SER A 369 11.75 0.29 0.35
N VAL A 370 10.73 0.97 -0.15
CA VAL A 370 9.94 1.96 0.62
C VAL A 370 8.56 1.45 1.00
N SER A 371 8.12 0.35 0.39
CA SER A 371 6.86 -0.31 0.72
C SER A 371 6.90 -1.80 0.41
N GLY A 372 6.01 -2.56 1.06
CA GLY A 372 5.84 -3.97 0.74
C GLY A 372 5.37 -4.22 -0.70
N ALA A 373 4.61 -3.29 -1.29
CA ALA A 373 4.14 -3.43 -2.66
C ALA A 373 5.29 -3.36 -3.69
N ILE A 374 6.21 -2.41 -3.51
CA ILE A 374 7.45 -2.34 -4.30
C ILE A 374 8.37 -3.52 -3.97
N GLY A 375 8.46 -3.93 -2.71
CA GLY A 375 9.24 -5.09 -2.29
C GLY A 375 8.76 -6.37 -2.97
N ASN A 376 7.46 -6.61 -3.05
CA ASN A 376 6.89 -7.78 -3.70
C ASN A 376 7.11 -7.79 -5.23
N HIS A 377 7.09 -6.62 -5.86
CA HIS A 377 7.50 -6.51 -7.26
C HIS A 377 8.98 -6.90 -7.40
N MET A 378 9.86 -6.31 -6.59
CA MET A 378 11.29 -6.61 -6.59
C MET A 378 11.57 -8.09 -6.30
N ALA A 379 10.83 -8.72 -5.38
CA ALA A 379 10.95 -10.14 -5.07
C ALA A 379 10.66 -11.03 -6.28
N VAL A 380 9.60 -10.74 -7.05
CA VAL A 380 9.30 -11.48 -8.28
C VAL A 380 10.32 -11.19 -9.37
N THR A 381 10.79 -9.94 -9.50
CA THR A 381 11.87 -9.60 -10.42
C THR A 381 13.15 -10.38 -10.12
N LEU A 382 13.55 -10.47 -8.84
CA LEU A 382 14.71 -11.24 -8.41
C LEU A 382 14.54 -12.74 -8.66
N ALA A 383 13.34 -13.28 -8.43
CA ALA A 383 13.03 -14.68 -8.78
C ALA A 383 13.13 -14.93 -10.29
N ALA A 384 12.64 -14.00 -11.10
CA ALA A 384 12.68 -14.08 -12.56
C ALA A 384 14.12 -13.97 -13.08
N LEU A 385 14.95 -13.11 -12.50
CA LEU A 385 16.38 -13.01 -12.81
C LEU A 385 17.16 -14.25 -12.35
N ALA A 386 16.79 -14.85 -11.22
CA ALA A 386 17.41 -16.07 -10.73
C ALA A 386 17.02 -17.31 -11.56
N HIS A 387 15.85 -17.29 -12.23
CA HIS A 387 15.38 -18.35 -13.12
C HIS A 387 14.88 -17.79 -14.46
N PRO A 388 15.75 -17.24 -15.34
CA PRO A 388 15.31 -16.55 -16.56
C PRO A 388 14.57 -17.45 -17.56
N GLN A 389 14.76 -18.78 -17.45
CA GLN A 389 14.09 -19.79 -18.26
C GLN A 389 12.69 -20.17 -17.76
N ARG A 390 12.34 -19.78 -16.53
CA ARG A 390 11.07 -20.09 -15.87
C ARG A 390 10.32 -18.79 -15.60
N ARG A 391 9.02 -18.76 -15.83
CA ARG A 391 8.23 -17.52 -15.75
C ARG A 391 6.96 -17.67 -14.92
N THR A 392 6.53 -18.89 -14.67
CA THR A 392 5.27 -19.11 -13.97
C THR A 392 5.43 -18.82 -12.48
N VAL A 393 4.55 -17.97 -11.96
CA VAL A 393 4.40 -17.71 -10.54
C VAL A 393 3.13 -18.40 -10.06
N VAL A 394 3.21 -19.16 -8.98
CA VAL A 394 2.06 -19.75 -8.29
C VAL A 394 1.79 -18.94 -7.03
N THR A 395 0.55 -18.46 -6.85
CA THR A 395 0.11 -17.72 -5.67
C THR A 395 -1.24 -18.22 -5.19
N PHE A 396 -1.67 -17.75 -4.02
CA PHE A 396 -2.90 -18.20 -3.37
C PHE A 396 -4.00 -17.13 -3.36
N LYS A 397 -5.25 -17.56 -3.57
CA LYS A 397 -6.43 -16.72 -3.35
C LYS A 397 -6.49 -16.31 -1.89
N GLY A 398 -6.86 -15.06 -1.64
CA GLY A 398 -6.85 -14.44 -0.31
C GLY A 398 -5.55 -13.71 0.06
N ASN A 399 -4.49 -13.85 -0.73
CA ASN A 399 -3.25 -13.07 -0.56
C ASN A 399 -3.48 -11.56 -0.83
N TYR A 400 -2.61 -10.75 -0.24
CA TYR A 400 -2.53 -9.32 -0.38
C TYR A 400 -1.06 -8.90 -0.51
N GLY A 401 -0.55 -8.90 -1.73
CA GLY A 401 0.80 -8.41 -2.06
C GLY A 401 0.91 -6.88 -2.17
N GLY A 402 -0.17 -6.13 -1.91
CA GLY A 402 -0.23 -4.69 -2.11
C GLY A 402 -0.84 -4.30 -3.46
N LYS A 403 -0.78 -3.00 -3.81
CA LYS A 403 -1.63 -2.42 -4.87
C LYS A 403 -0.86 -1.70 -5.97
N THR A 404 0.45 -1.88 -6.11
CA THR A 404 1.13 -1.44 -7.35
C THR A 404 0.73 -2.33 -8.53
N LEU A 405 1.04 -1.97 -9.76
CA LEU A 405 0.60 -2.68 -10.97
C LEU A 405 0.96 -4.16 -10.91
N PHE A 406 2.23 -4.47 -10.62
CA PHE A 406 2.63 -5.86 -10.46
C PHE A 406 2.05 -6.48 -9.19
N SER A 407 2.26 -5.85 -8.03
CA SER A 407 1.87 -6.44 -6.75
C SER A 407 0.35 -6.67 -6.61
N LEU A 408 -0.46 -5.94 -7.38
CA LEU A 408 -1.89 -6.13 -7.48
C LEU A 408 -2.26 -7.49 -8.08
N ASN A 409 -1.44 -8.04 -8.98
CA ASN A 409 -1.60 -9.42 -9.45
C ASN A 409 -1.62 -10.39 -8.26
N LEU A 410 -0.70 -10.22 -7.31
CA LEU A 410 -0.63 -11.04 -6.09
C LEU A 410 -1.81 -10.78 -5.12
N SER A 411 -2.59 -9.73 -5.33
CA SER A 411 -3.74 -9.33 -4.51
C SER A 411 -5.10 -9.55 -5.20
N LYS A 412 -5.14 -10.00 -6.46
CA LYS A 412 -6.35 -9.97 -7.32
C LYS A 412 -7.57 -10.63 -6.68
N TYR A 413 -7.38 -11.79 -6.07
CA TYR A 413 -8.42 -12.54 -5.36
C TYR A 413 -8.31 -12.42 -3.84
N GLY A 414 -7.73 -11.31 -3.36
CA GLY A 414 -7.61 -10.96 -1.96
C GLY A 414 -8.91 -10.40 -1.36
N PRO A 415 -9.00 -10.31 -0.02
CA PRO A 415 -10.19 -9.83 0.68
C PRO A 415 -10.41 -8.31 0.55
N GLN A 416 -9.37 -7.55 0.21
CA GLN A 416 -9.48 -6.13 -0.11
C GLN A 416 -9.82 -5.99 -1.60
N LYS A 417 -11.10 -6.10 -1.95
CA LYS A 417 -11.56 -5.85 -3.33
C LYS A 417 -11.13 -4.43 -3.73
N THR A 418 -10.30 -4.32 -4.77
CA THR A 418 -9.72 -3.06 -5.27
C THR A 418 -10.36 -2.57 -6.56
N GLU A 419 -11.31 -3.32 -7.09
CA GLU A 419 -11.99 -3.00 -8.34
C GLU A 419 -13.50 -3.24 -8.19
N SER A 420 -14.33 -2.23 -8.42
CA SER A 420 -15.78 -2.40 -8.50
C SER A 420 -16.19 -3.11 -9.79
N VAL A 421 -15.38 -2.95 -10.85
CA VAL A 421 -15.50 -3.60 -12.15
C VAL A 421 -14.53 -4.78 -12.23
N GLU A 422 -14.99 -5.93 -12.70
CA GLU A 422 -14.11 -7.09 -12.90
C GLU A 422 -13.02 -6.78 -13.93
N ASP A 423 -11.78 -7.17 -13.61
CA ASP A 423 -10.61 -6.96 -14.46
C ASP A 423 -10.35 -5.49 -14.86
N ALA A 424 -10.67 -4.56 -13.96
CA ALA A 424 -10.53 -3.12 -14.18
C ALA A 424 -9.11 -2.68 -14.55
N PHE A 425 -8.09 -3.44 -14.11
CA PHE A 425 -6.69 -3.08 -14.30
C PHE A 425 -5.96 -3.90 -15.37
N ARG A 426 -6.71 -4.68 -16.17
CA ARG A 426 -6.17 -5.54 -17.22
C ARG A 426 -5.28 -4.78 -18.23
N PRO A 427 -4.31 -5.46 -18.86
CA PRO A 427 -3.92 -6.85 -18.65
C PRO A 427 -3.15 -7.06 -17.33
N TYR A 428 -3.37 -8.23 -16.74
CA TYR A 428 -2.61 -8.77 -15.62
C TYR A 428 -1.45 -9.62 -16.15
N TYR A 429 -0.48 -9.96 -15.30
CA TYR A 429 0.64 -10.82 -15.68
C TYR A 429 0.15 -12.19 -16.16
N ALA A 430 0.55 -12.57 -17.38
CA ALA A 430 -0.02 -13.73 -18.07
C ALA A 430 0.39 -15.08 -17.48
N LYS A 431 1.54 -15.15 -16.77
CA LYS A 431 2.10 -16.41 -16.23
C LYS A 431 1.83 -16.57 -14.73
N LEU A 432 0.70 -16.07 -14.24
CA LEU A 432 0.30 -16.19 -12.83
C LEU A 432 -0.80 -17.25 -12.64
N ILE A 433 -0.57 -18.20 -11.75
CA ILE A 433 -1.55 -19.24 -11.38
C ILE A 433 -2.05 -18.97 -9.95
N TYR A 434 -3.37 -18.98 -9.78
CA TYR A 434 -4.02 -18.78 -8.49
C TYR A 434 -4.66 -20.08 -8.00
N LEU A 435 -4.22 -20.57 -6.85
CA LEU A 435 -4.82 -21.71 -6.16
C LEU A 435 -5.63 -21.25 -4.95
N ASP A 436 -6.73 -21.94 -4.63
CA ASP A 436 -7.39 -21.73 -3.33
C ASP A 436 -6.68 -22.62 -2.30
N PRO A 437 -5.93 -22.06 -1.34
CA PRO A 437 -5.19 -22.88 -0.39
C PRO A 437 -6.10 -23.60 0.61
N PHE A 438 -7.39 -23.27 0.65
CA PHE A 438 -8.36 -23.85 1.57
C PHE A 438 -9.39 -24.73 0.87
N ALA A 439 -9.24 -24.96 -0.44
CA ALA A 439 -10.02 -25.98 -1.12
C ALA A 439 -9.70 -27.36 -0.57
N THR A 440 -10.70 -28.24 -0.56
CA THR A 440 -10.56 -29.62 -0.09
C THR A 440 -9.53 -30.44 -0.87
N ASP A 441 -9.27 -30.06 -2.12
CA ASP A 441 -8.30 -30.69 -3.03
C ASP A 441 -7.07 -29.78 -3.29
N ALA A 442 -6.78 -28.83 -2.38
CA ALA A 442 -5.72 -27.83 -2.57
C ALA A 442 -4.32 -28.46 -2.77
N VAL A 443 -4.04 -29.56 -2.06
CA VAL A 443 -2.77 -30.28 -2.16
C VAL A 443 -2.62 -30.92 -3.54
N GLU A 444 -3.65 -31.59 -4.03
CA GLU A 444 -3.67 -32.23 -5.34
C GLU A 444 -3.58 -31.21 -6.48
N GLN A 445 -4.27 -30.07 -6.33
CA GLN A 445 -4.15 -28.96 -7.28
C GLN A 445 -2.73 -28.41 -7.32
N PHE A 446 -2.12 -28.16 -6.17
CA PHE A 446 -0.74 -27.70 -6.08
C PHE A 446 0.23 -28.68 -6.74
N GLN A 447 0.15 -29.96 -6.37
CA GLN A 447 0.98 -31.02 -6.96
C GLN A 447 0.84 -31.14 -8.47
N ARG A 448 -0.36 -30.89 -9.02
CA ARG A 448 -0.59 -30.90 -10.47
C ARG A 448 0.09 -29.71 -11.14
N VAL A 449 -0.03 -28.52 -10.57
CA VAL A 449 0.54 -27.29 -11.13
C VAL A 449 2.06 -27.32 -11.14
N VAL A 450 2.69 -27.72 -10.03
CA VAL A 450 4.16 -27.72 -9.93
C VAL A 450 4.84 -28.87 -10.68
N ARG A 451 4.09 -29.71 -11.40
CA ARG A 451 4.66 -30.65 -12.39
C ARG A 451 5.18 -29.93 -13.64
N ASP A 452 4.72 -28.72 -13.89
CA ASP A 452 5.23 -27.88 -14.95
C ASP A 452 6.58 -27.28 -14.53
N ASP A 453 7.64 -27.57 -15.28
CA ASP A 453 8.98 -27.07 -15.02
C ASP A 453 9.11 -25.55 -15.29
N SER A 454 8.08 -24.91 -15.84
CA SER A 454 8.04 -23.46 -16.04
C SER A 454 7.81 -22.66 -14.75
N VAL A 455 7.48 -23.32 -13.62
CA VAL A 455 7.28 -22.67 -12.32
C VAL A 455 8.59 -22.16 -11.75
N ALA A 456 8.72 -20.83 -11.71
CA ALA A 456 9.87 -20.13 -11.15
C ALA A 456 9.71 -19.91 -9.64
N LEU A 457 8.50 -19.57 -9.19
CA LEU A 457 8.24 -19.07 -7.84
C LEU A 457 6.88 -19.53 -7.32
N VAL A 458 6.86 -20.04 -6.09
CA VAL A 458 5.66 -20.20 -5.27
C VAL A 458 5.65 -19.07 -4.24
N TRP A 459 4.71 -18.13 -4.36
CA TRP A 459 4.63 -16.90 -3.56
C TRP A 459 3.38 -16.87 -2.67
N PHE A 460 3.54 -16.61 -1.36
CA PHE A 460 2.38 -16.54 -0.47
C PHE A 460 2.57 -15.74 0.82
N GLU A 461 1.46 -15.33 1.44
CA GLU A 461 1.41 -15.02 2.88
C GLU A 461 1.14 -16.31 3.66
N LEU A 462 1.93 -16.61 4.70
CA LEU A 462 1.66 -17.77 5.56
C LEU A 462 0.35 -17.62 6.33
N ILE A 463 0.12 -16.41 6.85
CA ILE A 463 -1.13 -16.02 7.50
C ILE A 463 -1.69 -14.86 6.68
N GLN A 464 -2.83 -15.10 6.02
CA GLN A 464 -3.48 -14.07 5.20
C GLN A 464 -3.89 -12.88 6.08
N GLY A 465 -3.30 -11.71 5.83
CA GLY A 465 -3.29 -10.61 6.79
C GLY A 465 -4.67 -10.14 7.26
N ALA A 466 -5.61 -9.94 6.33
CA ALA A 466 -6.93 -9.40 6.68
C ALA A 466 -7.87 -10.43 7.34
N SER A 467 -7.72 -11.71 7.01
CA SER A 467 -8.57 -12.80 7.51
C SER A 467 -7.98 -13.52 8.71
N CYS A 468 -6.68 -13.34 8.97
CA CYS A 468 -5.91 -14.05 10.00
C CYS A 468 -5.97 -15.58 9.84
N ARG A 469 -6.11 -16.07 8.60
CA ARG A 469 -6.15 -17.50 8.28
C ARG A 469 -4.78 -17.99 7.87
N GLN A 470 -4.25 -18.97 8.59
CA GLN A 470 -3.00 -19.64 8.26
C GLN A 470 -3.22 -20.69 7.17
N LEU A 471 -2.29 -20.82 6.23
CA LEU A 471 -2.33 -21.88 5.21
C LEU A 471 -2.31 -23.29 5.85
N PRO A 472 -2.98 -24.31 5.26
CA PRO A 472 -3.00 -25.66 5.83
C PRO A 472 -1.60 -26.29 5.92
N ALA A 473 -1.34 -26.98 7.02
CA ALA A 473 -0.04 -27.61 7.29
C ALA A 473 0.37 -28.63 6.20
N GLU A 474 -0.58 -29.42 5.69
CA GLU A 474 -0.32 -30.41 4.63
C GLU A 474 0.09 -29.75 3.30
N LEU A 475 -0.49 -28.59 2.99
CA LEU A 475 -0.10 -27.82 1.80
C LEU A 475 1.32 -27.27 1.97
N LEU A 476 1.65 -26.70 3.13
CA LEU A 476 2.99 -26.19 3.44
C LEU A 476 4.05 -27.30 3.37
N ALA A 477 3.78 -28.45 3.99
CA ALA A 477 4.67 -29.61 3.92
C ALA A 477 4.86 -30.11 2.48
N THR A 478 3.82 -30.04 1.65
CA THR A 478 3.91 -30.40 0.22
C THR A 478 4.75 -29.39 -0.57
N ILE A 479 4.60 -28.09 -0.33
CA ILE A 479 5.43 -27.04 -0.93
C ILE A 479 6.90 -27.28 -0.60
N ASP A 480 7.22 -27.55 0.66
CA ASP A 480 8.60 -27.79 1.08
C ASP A 480 9.18 -29.06 0.47
N ARG A 481 8.42 -30.16 0.48
CA ARG A 481 8.88 -31.46 -0.03
C ARG A 481 9.17 -31.42 -1.53
N LEU A 482 8.35 -30.71 -2.31
CA LEU A 482 8.47 -30.67 -3.76
C LEU A 482 9.43 -29.59 -4.27
N ARG A 483 9.87 -28.67 -3.41
CA ARG A 483 10.78 -27.56 -3.77
C ARG A 483 12.04 -28.06 -4.47
N ASP A 484 12.73 -29.04 -3.88
CA ASP A 484 14.00 -29.55 -4.41
C ASP A 484 13.78 -30.44 -5.65
N GLU A 485 12.68 -31.21 -5.69
CA GLU A 485 12.32 -32.08 -6.82
C GLU A 485 11.95 -31.26 -8.08
N ARG A 486 11.26 -30.13 -7.89
CA ARG A 486 10.72 -29.31 -8.99
C ARG A 486 11.57 -28.08 -9.31
N GLY A 487 12.43 -27.67 -8.39
CA GLY A 487 13.40 -26.57 -8.57
C GLY A 487 12.76 -25.17 -8.62
N TYR A 488 11.54 -24.99 -8.12
CA TYR A 488 10.95 -23.66 -7.94
C TYR A 488 11.49 -22.99 -6.68
N LEU A 489 11.51 -21.66 -6.66
CA LEU A 489 11.77 -20.87 -5.47
C LEU A 489 10.53 -20.76 -4.59
N VAL A 490 10.75 -20.62 -3.29
CA VAL A 490 9.70 -20.29 -2.32
C VAL A 490 9.89 -18.85 -1.85
N GLY A 491 8.88 -18.01 -2.09
CA GLY A 491 8.85 -16.64 -1.61
C GLY A 491 7.71 -16.43 -0.61
N VAL A 492 8.00 -15.74 0.49
CA VAL A 492 7.02 -15.45 1.54
C VAL A 492 6.87 -13.94 1.74
N ASP A 493 5.63 -13.45 1.64
CA ASP A 493 5.27 -12.09 2.01
C ASP A 493 5.13 -12.01 3.55
N GLU A 494 6.16 -11.48 4.20
CA GLU A 494 6.21 -11.26 5.65
C GLU A 494 6.01 -9.77 5.99
N VAL A 495 5.49 -8.97 5.05
CA VAL A 495 5.30 -7.52 5.23
C VAL A 495 4.36 -7.24 6.40
N LEU A 496 3.39 -8.12 6.70
CA LEU A 496 2.56 -8.00 7.91
C LEU A 496 3.01 -8.92 9.04
N THR A 497 3.38 -10.15 8.72
CA THR A 497 3.53 -11.22 9.72
C THR A 497 4.92 -11.32 10.34
N GLY A 498 5.93 -10.71 9.72
CA GLY A 498 7.31 -10.65 10.21
C GLY A 498 7.52 -9.60 11.31
N GLY A 499 8.77 -9.46 11.76
CA GLY A 499 9.13 -8.56 12.85
C GLY A 499 8.54 -8.99 14.19
N TRP A 500 8.54 -10.29 14.48
CA TRP A 500 7.98 -10.90 15.70
C TRP A 500 6.48 -10.66 15.92
N ARG A 501 5.77 -10.15 14.90
CA ARG A 501 4.32 -9.90 14.96
C ARG A 501 3.54 -11.16 15.32
N SER A 502 3.95 -12.29 14.75
CA SER A 502 3.17 -13.53 14.72
C SER A 502 3.71 -14.63 15.63
N GLY A 503 4.79 -14.39 16.38
CA GLY A 503 5.43 -15.39 17.21
C GLY A 503 6.79 -14.96 17.73
N THR A 504 7.56 -15.91 18.25
CA THR A 504 8.89 -15.68 18.82
C THR A 504 9.99 -15.58 17.76
N HIS A 505 9.80 -16.19 16.59
CA HIS A 505 10.71 -16.02 15.46
C HIS A 505 10.47 -14.70 14.74
N TYR A 506 11.52 -14.16 14.11
CA TYR A 506 11.42 -12.90 13.38
C TYR A 506 10.49 -13.04 12.18
N LEU A 507 10.58 -14.17 11.45
CA LEU A 507 9.70 -14.52 10.34
C LEU A 507 8.69 -15.58 10.79
N CYS A 508 7.44 -15.39 10.39
CA CYS A 508 6.33 -16.27 10.74
C CYS A 508 6.52 -17.70 10.21
N HIS A 509 7.11 -17.85 9.03
CA HIS A 509 7.32 -19.16 8.41
C HIS A 509 8.41 -20.02 9.05
N GLN A 510 9.34 -19.42 9.79
CA GLN A 510 10.38 -20.16 10.53
C GLN A 510 9.79 -21.14 11.55
N ASP A 511 8.53 -20.94 11.97
CA ASP A 511 7.81 -21.83 12.89
C ASP A 511 7.40 -23.18 12.27
N VAL A 512 7.24 -23.25 10.94
CA VAL A 512 6.49 -24.35 10.30
C VAL A 512 7.10 -24.89 9.02
N MET A 513 8.10 -24.21 8.44
CA MET A 513 8.72 -24.60 7.19
C MET A 513 10.19 -24.24 7.13
N ARG A 514 10.92 -24.83 6.17
CA ARG A 514 12.33 -24.48 5.91
C ARG A 514 12.47 -22.99 5.52
N PRO A 515 13.65 -22.37 5.68
CA PRO A 515 13.88 -21.00 5.23
C PRO A 515 13.47 -20.80 3.77
N ALA A 516 12.66 -19.77 3.52
CA ALA A 516 12.29 -19.36 2.17
C ALA A 516 13.52 -18.94 1.34
N ASP A 517 13.37 -18.83 0.02
CA ASP A 517 14.42 -18.27 -0.85
C ASP A 517 14.39 -16.74 -0.86
N ILE A 518 13.20 -16.17 -0.74
CA ILE A 518 12.93 -14.74 -0.87
C ILE A 518 11.88 -14.35 0.17
N VAL A 519 12.11 -13.24 0.88
CA VAL A 519 11.17 -12.71 1.86
C VAL A 519 11.03 -11.21 1.66
N THR A 520 9.79 -10.72 1.56
CA THR A 520 9.53 -9.27 1.63
C THR A 520 9.17 -8.86 3.05
N LEU A 521 9.83 -7.81 3.53
CA LEU A 521 9.63 -7.16 4.82
C LEU A 521 9.13 -5.73 4.61
N GLY A 522 8.41 -5.21 5.60
CA GLY A 522 7.92 -3.83 5.64
C GLY A 522 7.33 -3.55 7.01
N LYS A 523 6.39 -2.61 7.10
CA LYS A 523 5.61 -2.31 8.32
C LYS A 523 6.50 -2.15 9.57
N THR A 524 6.70 -3.21 10.36
CA THR A 524 7.45 -3.16 11.62
C THR A 524 8.84 -2.57 11.47
N ILE A 525 9.53 -2.81 10.34
CA ILE A 525 10.87 -2.26 10.11
C ILE A 525 10.86 -0.73 10.01
N SER A 526 9.75 -0.14 9.61
CA SER A 526 9.58 1.32 9.58
C SER A 526 9.46 1.94 10.97
N ASP A 527 9.22 1.09 11.99
CA ASP A 527 8.89 1.45 13.36
C ASP A 527 7.83 2.56 13.45
N MET A 528 6.81 2.47 12.59
CA MET A 528 5.72 3.43 12.44
C MET A 528 6.15 4.90 12.31
N THR A 529 7.37 5.14 11.82
CA THR A 529 7.91 6.50 11.65
C THR A 529 7.75 6.96 10.21
N MET A 530 8.50 6.39 9.27
CA MET A 530 8.48 6.74 7.85
C MET A 530 8.48 5.48 6.97
N PRO A 531 8.13 5.55 5.68
CA PRO A 531 8.06 4.37 4.82
C PRO A 531 9.41 3.65 4.75
N ALA A 532 9.41 2.34 5.01
CA ALA A 532 10.57 1.46 4.88
C ALA A 532 10.11 0.03 4.61
N ALA A 533 10.83 -0.65 3.72
CA ALA A 533 10.67 -2.05 3.36
C ALA A 533 12.03 -2.65 2.97
N ALA A 534 12.13 -3.97 2.95
CA ALA A 534 13.31 -4.67 2.47
C ALA A 534 12.92 -5.99 1.81
N VAL A 535 13.69 -6.44 0.84
CA VAL A 535 13.59 -7.80 0.31
C VAL A 535 14.87 -8.53 0.70
N MET A 536 14.72 -9.64 1.41
CA MET A 536 15.83 -10.51 1.77
C MET A 536 15.83 -11.73 0.83
N VAL A 537 17.00 -12.12 0.34
CA VAL A 537 17.16 -13.28 -0.55
C VAL A 537 18.31 -14.18 -0.11
N SER A 538 18.20 -15.47 -0.46
CA SER A 538 19.28 -16.43 -0.25
C SER A 538 20.50 -16.09 -1.12
N GLU A 539 21.68 -16.56 -0.71
CA GLU A 539 22.91 -16.46 -1.51
C GLU A 539 22.70 -16.99 -2.93
N ASP A 540 22.00 -18.11 -3.08
CA ASP A 540 21.77 -18.75 -4.37
C ASP A 540 20.88 -17.91 -5.30
N VAL A 541 19.82 -17.29 -4.78
CA VAL A 541 19.01 -16.34 -5.56
C VAL A 541 19.83 -15.13 -5.98
N TYR A 542 20.58 -14.53 -5.05
CA TYR A 542 21.42 -13.37 -5.34
C TYR A 542 22.45 -13.70 -6.43
N ARG A 543 23.21 -14.78 -6.26
CA ARG A 543 24.24 -15.23 -7.20
C ARG A 543 23.66 -15.45 -8.59
N ARG A 544 22.56 -16.21 -8.73
CA ARG A 544 21.93 -16.46 -10.04
C ARG A 544 21.38 -15.19 -10.68
N ALA A 545 20.71 -14.33 -9.91
CA ALA A 545 20.20 -13.07 -10.44
C ALA A 545 21.34 -12.16 -10.94
N ASN A 546 22.45 -12.12 -10.20
CA ASN A 546 23.64 -11.34 -10.55
C ASN A 546 24.41 -11.93 -11.74
N GLU A 547 24.38 -13.25 -11.93
CA GLU A 547 24.90 -13.92 -13.15
C GLU A 547 24.07 -13.57 -14.39
N THR A 548 22.75 -13.42 -14.24
CA THR A 548 21.83 -13.07 -15.33
C THR A 548 21.95 -11.59 -15.73
N ASP A 549 21.86 -10.68 -14.76
CA ASP A 549 21.92 -9.23 -15.01
C ASP A 549 22.48 -8.48 -13.78
N PRO A 550 23.82 -8.34 -13.68
CA PRO A 550 24.45 -7.71 -12.52
C PRO A 550 24.12 -6.21 -12.43
N GLU A 551 23.89 -5.54 -13.55
CA GLU A 551 23.56 -4.12 -13.55
C GLU A 551 22.14 -3.88 -13.00
N HIS A 552 21.18 -4.72 -13.37
CA HIS A 552 19.83 -4.65 -12.82
C HIS A 552 19.82 -4.96 -11.33
N VAL A 553 20.54 -5.99 -10.89
CA VAL A 553 20.70 -6.29 -9.46
C VAL A 553 21.30 -5.10 -8.71
N ALA A 554 22.34 -4.46 -9.23
CA ALA A 554 22.93 -3.26 -8.63
C ALA A 554 21.93 -2.08 -8.56
N ARG A 555 21.11 -1.87 -9.60
CA ARG A 555 20.07 -0.83 -9.59
C ARG A 555 18.99 -1.12 -8.53
N LEU A 556 18.56 -2.38 -8.37
CA LEU A 556 17.59 -2.76 -7.32
C LEU A 556 18.18 -2.54 -5.92
N ARG A 557 19.46 -2.85 -5.70
CA ARG A 557 20.15 -2.61 -4.42
C ARG A 557 20.29 -1.13 -4.07
N ASN A 558 20.40 -0.25 -5.07
CA ASN A 558 20.72 1.16 -4.82
C ASN A 558 19.51 2.09 -4.90
N ARG A 559 18.49 1.77 -5.72
CA ARG A 559 17.42 2.74 -6.08
C ARG A 559 16.72 3.33 -4.87
N PHE A 560 16.27 2.49 -3.94
CA PHE A 560 15.51 2.94 -2.76
C PHE A 560 16.36 2.97 -1.49
N HIS A 561 17.68 3.06 -1.64
CA HIS A 561 18.61 3.15 -0.52
C HIS A 561 18.40 4.43 0.28
N HIS A 562 17.67 4.35 1.38
CA HIS A 562 17.25 5.46 2.22
C HIS A 562 17.96 5.41 3.57
N ASN A 563 19.03 6.19 3.72
CA ASN A 563 19.95 6.05 4.84
C ASN A 563 19.31 6.33 6.21
N LEU A 564 18.50 7.39 6.33
CA LEU A 564 17.80 7.71 7.58
C LEU A 564 16.76 6.64 7.94
N GLY A 565 15.99 6.15 6.97
CA GLY A 565 15.04 5.06 7.18
C GLY A 565 15.72 3.77 7.64
N ALA A 566 16.90 3.46 7.08
CA ALA A 566 17.72 2.33 7.51
C ALA A 566 18.23 2.51 8.95
N HIS A 567 18.71 3.70 9.32
CA HIS A 567 19.15 4.00 10.68
C HIS A 567 18.02 3.79 11.71
N ILE A 568 16.81 4.28 11.42
CA ILE A 568 15.61 4.06 12.25
C ILE A 568 15.33 2.55 12.38
N SER A 569 15.39 1.82 11.27
CA SER A 569 15.11 0.39 11.23
C SER A 569 16.11 -0.39 12.10
N VAL A 570 17.41 -0.12 11.94
CA VAL A 570 18.50 -0.74 12.73
C VAL A 570 18.30 -0.48 14.21
N HIS A 571 18.04 0.76 14.60
CA HIS A 571 17.79 1.12 15.99
C HIS A 571 16.60 0.35 16.56
N ALA A 572 15.49 0.31 15.82
CA ALA A 572 14.28 -0.39 16.24
C ALA A 572 14.50 -1.90 16.41
N LEU A 573 15.28 -2.54 15.53
CA LEU A 573 15.62 -3.95 15.64
C LEU A 573 16.55 -4.22 16.83
N ARG A 574 17.58 -3.39 17.04
CA ARG A 574 18.53 -3.54 18.15
C ARG A 574 17.91 -3.29 19.52
N ALA A 575 16.80 -2.56 19.57
CA ALA A 575 16.00 -2.37 20.79
C ALA A 575 15.20 -3.64 21.20
N MET A 576 15.17 -4.68 20.37
CA MET A 576 14.41 -5.92 20.61
C MET A 576 15.36 -7.10 20.83
N ASP A 577 15.57 -7.51 22.09
CA ASP A 577 16.26 -8.76 22.41
C ASP A 577 15.29 -9.95 22.55
N LEU A 578 15.84 -11.18 22.59
CA LEU A 578 15.04 -12.42 22.62
C LEU A 578 14.19 -12.55 23.90
N ASP A 579 14.71 -12.10 25.05
CA ASP A 579 14.00 -12.18 26.32
C ASP A 579 12.80 -11.21 26.33
N THR A 580 13.01 -10.01 25.79
CA THR A 580 11.99 -8.98 25.58
C THR A 580 10.91 -9.49 24.63
N VAL A 581 11.30 -10.08 23.49
CA VAL A 581 10.35 -10.69 22.55
C VAL A 581 9.54 -11.79 23.23
N ALA A 582 10.18 -12.72 23.93
CA ALA A 582 9.50 -13.82 24.62
C ALA A 582 8.50 -13.30 25.68
N GLY A 583 8.88 -12.27 26.44
CA GLY A 583 8.00 -11.58 27.39
C GLY A 583 6.75 -11.00 26.72
N HIS A 584 6.94 -10.29 25.61
CA HIS A 584 5.83 -9.73 24.82
C HIS A 584 4.91 -10.83 24.27
N GLN A 585 5.46 -11.92 23.73
CA GLN A 585 4.65 -13.04 23.21
C GLN A 585 3.81 -13.70 24.29
N LYS A 586 4.36 -13.87 25.51
CA LYS A 586 3.61 -14.36 26.66
C LYS A 586 2.45 -13.44 27.02
N ALA A 587 2.69 -12.12 27.05
CA ALA A 587 1.63 -11.15 27.33
C ALA A 587 0.52 -11.16 26.26
N TYR A 588 0.87 -11.35 24.99
CA TYR A 588 -0.12 -11.54 23.92
C TYR A 588 -0.90 -12.85 24.04
N ALA A 589 -0.27 -13.93 24.53
CA ALA A 589 -0.99 -15.16 24.83
C ALA A 589 -2.00 -14.97 25.99
N GLU A 590 -1.64 -14.21 27.04
CA GLU A 590 -2.55 -13.81 28.13
C GLU A 590 -3.73 -12.97 27.60
N LEU A 591 -3.45 -11.99 26.74
CA LEU A 591 -4.48 -11.19 26.06
C LEU A 591 -5.41 -12.09 25.26
N ARG A 592 -4.88 -12.98 24.43
CA ARG A 592 -5.66 -13.91 23.62
C ARG A 592 -6.58 -14.78 24.48
N ALA A 593 -6.07 -15.37 25.56
CA ALA A 593 -6.88 -16.17 26.48
C ALA A 593 -8.04 -15.37 27.10
N SER A 594 -7.78 -14.10 27.43
CA SER A 594 -8.79 -13.17 27.95
C SER A 594 -9.86 -12.84 26.90
N LEU A 595 -9.44 -12.54 25.66
CA LEU A 595 -10.36 -12.29 24.55
C LEU A 595 -11.20 -13.53 24.20
N ASP A 596 -10.62 -14.72 24.24
CA ASP A 596 -11.37 -15.96 24.04
C ASP A 596 -12.43 -16.17 25.14
N ALA A 597 -12.17 -15.77 26.38
CA ALA A 597 -13.16 -15.77 27.45
C ALA A 597 -14.31 -14.79 27.17
N ILE A 598 -13.98 -13.55 26.80
CA ILE A 598 -14.97 -12.53 26.42
C ILE A 598 -15.84 -13.00 25.25
N CYS A 599 -15.24 -13.64 24.25
CA CYS A 599 -15.96 -14.14 23.09
C CYS A 599 -16.92 -15.30 23.43
N ARG A 600 -16.56 -16.19 24.36
CA ARG A 600 -17.44 -17.31 24.79
C ARG A 600 -18.76 -16.82 25.38
N ASP A 601 -18.73 -15.72 26.13
CA ASP A 601 -19.92 -15.17 26.80
C ASP A 601 -20.69 -14.16 25.93
N SER A 602 -20.16 -13.84 24.74
CA SER A 602 -20.74 -12.86 23.83
C SER A 602 -21.85 -13.44 22.96
N LYS A 603 -22.90 -12.64 22.71
CA LYS A 603 -23.97 -12.98 21.76
C LYS A 603 -23.66 -12.54 20.32
N VAL A 604 -22.56 -11.81 20.12
CA VAL A 604 -22.23 -11.17 18.84
C VAL A 604 -20.81 -11.47 18.36
N LEU A 605 -19.91 -11.89 19.24
CA LEU A 605 -18.53 -12.25 18.90
C LEU A 605 -18.38 -13.76 18.76
N GLY A 606 -17.51 -14.16 17.83
CA GLY A 606 -17.06 -15.54 17.65
C GLY A 606 -15.64 -15.76 18.15
N PRO A 607 -15.06 -16.93 17.83
CA PRO A 607 -13.68 -17.25 18.19
C PRO A 607 -12.71 -16.17 17.72
N VAL A 608 -11.75 -15.81 18.57
CA VAL A 608 -10.69 -14.87 18.17
C VAL A 608 -9.84 -15.52 17.08
N ALA A 609 -9.55 -14.78 16.02
CA ALA A 609 -8.67 -15.24 14.95
C ALA A 609 -7.27 -14.64 15.09
N GLY A 610 -6.29 -15.26 14.44
CA GLY A 610 -4.88 -14.83 14.47
C GLY A 610 -4.10 -15.36 15.67
N ARG A 611 -2.90 -14.82 15.88
CA ARG A 611 -1.99 -15.20 16.96
C ARG A 611 -1.07 -14.03 17.33
N ALA A 612 -0.45 -14.10 18.51
CA ALA A 612 0.51 -13.10 18.98
C ALA A 612 -0.05 -11.67 18.88
N ALA A 613 0.70 -10.73 18.29
CA ALA A 613 0.30 -9.33 18.13
C ALA A 613 -0.54 -9.06 16.87
N HIS A 614 -1.02 -10.11 16.19
CA HIS A 614 -1.92 -10.04 15.05
C HIS A 614 -3.21 -10.81 15.35
N LEU A 615 -4.15 -10.13 16.01
CA LEU A 615 -5.41 -10.72 16.47
C LEU A 615 -6.61 -10.05 15.81
N ARG A 616 -7.74 -10.75 15.79
CA ARG A 616 -9.00 -10.23 15.27
C ARG A 616 -10.19 -10.75 16.07
N LEU A 617 -11.08 -9.84 16.48
CA LEU A 617 -12.40 -10.23 16.96
C LEU A 617 -13.26 -10.61 15.76
N THR A 618 -13.84 -11.81 15.79
CA THR A 618 -14.77 -12.25 14.74
C THR A 618 -16.19 -11.99 15.18
N MET A 619 -17.08 -11.72 14.22
CA MET A 619 -18.50 -11.57 14.50
C MET A 619 -19.19 -12.92 14.30
N ALA A 620 -19.79 -13.45 15.35
CA ALA A 620 -20.61 -14.67 15.30
C ALA A 620 -21.86 -14.44 16.14
N GLY A 621 -23.00 -14.30 15.47
CA GLY A 621 -24.29 -14.10 16.11
C GLY A 621 -25.42 -14.38 15.13
N ARG A 622 -26.54 -14.91 15.63
CA ARG A 622 -27.72 -15.18 14.80
C ARG A 622 -28.19 -13.89 14.15
N GLY A 623 -28.26 -13.87 12.82
CA GLY A 623 -28.59 -12.69 12.01
C GLY A 623 -27.39 -11.86 11.56
N LEU A 624 -26.18 -12.08 12.09
CA LEU A 624 -24.96 -11.35 11.70
C LEU A 624 -24.13 -12.08 10.61
N SER A 625 -24.64 -13.20 10.10
CA SER A 625 -23.96 -14.07 9.13
C SER A 625 -24.02 -13.50 7.71
N PHE A 626 -23.08 -12.62 7.38
CA PHE A 626 -22.83 -12.15 6.02
C PHE A 626 -21.44 -12.58 5.56
N ALA A 627 -21.30 -12.82 4.25
CA ALA A 627 -20.00 -13.09 3.66
C ALA A 627 -19.01 -11.98 4.01
N GLN A 628 -17.82 -12.36 4.48
CA GLN A 628 -16.76 -11.42 4.81
C GLN A 628 -16.43 -10.54 3.61
N GLY A 629 -16.28 -9.23 3.83
CA GLY A 629 -16.04 -8.26 2.77
C GLY A 629 -17.29 -7.78 2.01
N SER A 630 -18.46 -8.38 2.24
CA SER A 630 -19.72 -7.83 1.72
C SER A 630 -20.08 -6.50 2.39
N VAL A 631 -20.81 -5.63 1.69
CA VAL A 631 -21.25 -4.33 2.24
C VAL A 631 -21.98 -4.49 3.58
N PRO A 632 -22.98 -5.38 3.76
CA PRO A 632 -23.63 -5.56 5.05
C PRO A 632 -22.66 -6.00 6.16
N HIS A 633 -21.73 -6.93 5.85
CA HIS A 633 -20.70 -7.35 6.79
C HIS A 633 -19.82 -6.17 7.24
N THR A 634 -19.34 -5.37 6.29
CA THR A 634 -18.49 -4.21 6.56
C THR A 634 -19.21 -3.16 7.39
N LEU A 635 -20.47 -2.83 7.06
CA LEU A 635 -21.26 -1.85 7.82
C LEU A 635 -21.49 -2.30 9.26
N LEU A 636 -21.86 -3.56 9.48
CA LEU A 636 -22.07 -4.10 10.83
C LEU A 636 -20.76 -4.19 11.62
N THR A 637 -19.64 -4.50 10.94
CA THR A 637 -18.30 -4.49 11.55
C THR A 637 -17.91 -3.08 12.00
N LEU A 638 -18.14 -2.06 11.16
CA LEU A 638 -17.89 -0.66 11.51
C LEU A 638 -18.77 -0.20 12.68
N ALA A 639 -20.06 -0.54 12.66
CA ALA A 639 -20.98 -0.22 13.73
C ALA A 639 -20.59 -0.87 15.07
N LEU A 640 -20.18 -2.14 15.05
CA LEU A 640 -19.71 -2.83 16.25
C LEU A 640 -18.39 -2.23 16.76
N ALA A 641 -17.45 -1.92 15.87
CA ALA A 641 -16.19 -1.27 16.25
C ALA A 641 -16.42 0.10 16.90
N ASP A 642 -17.33 0.91 16.36
CA ASP A 642 -17.71 2.21 16.94
C ASP A 642 -18.42 2.05 18.30
N LEU A 643 -19.32 1.07 18.45
CA LEU A 643 -19.93 0.77 19.75
C LEU A 643 -18.90 0.35 20.81
N ILE A 644 -17.91 -0.47 20.43
CA ILE A 644 -16.81 -0.85 21.33
C ILE A 644 -16.01 0.42 21.70
N PHE A 645 -15.66 1.24 20.71
CA PHE A 645 -14.90 2.46 20.92
C PHE A 645 -15.62 3.43 21.89
N GLN A 646 -16.90 3.71 21.68
CA GLN A 646 -17.68 4.63 22.53
C GLN A 646 -17.81 4.16 23.98
N ARG A 647 -17.77 2.84 24.21
CA ARG A 647 -17.99 2.24 25.54
C ARG A 647 -16.70 1.93 26.30
N SER A 648 -15.56 1.92 25.61
CA SER A 648 -14.28 1.46 26.18
C SER A 648 -13.06 2.29 25.85
N ASN A 649 -13.18 3.29 24.94
CA ASN A 649 -12.05 4.03 24.41
C ASN A 649 -10.94 3.11 23.83
N VAL A 650 -11.32 2.01 23.19
CA VAL A 650 -10.41 1.15 22.43
C VAL A 650 -10.71 1.31 20.95
N TYR A 651 -9.75 1.82 20.19
CA TYR A 651 -9.89 2.01 18.75
C TYR A 651 -9.51 0.74 18.01
N VAL A 652 -10.50 -0.09 17.66
CA VAL A 652 -10.34 -1.41 17.04
C VAL A 652 -10.91 -1.42 15.60
N PRO A 653 -10.26 -0.76 14.64
CA PRO A 653 -10.82 -0.58 13.30
C PRO A 653 -11.03 -1.93 12.61
N LEU A 654 -12.23 -2.12 12.07
CA LEU A 654 -12.66 -3.37 11.43
C LEU A 654 -12.45 -4.61 12.32
N LEU A 655 -12.55 -4.45 13.65
CA LEU A 655 -12.36 -5.50 14.66
C LEU A 655 -10.96 -6.14 14.67
N ALA A 656 -9.99 -5.50 14.01
CA ALA A 656 -8.60 -5.95 14.02
C ALA A 656 -7.85 -5.37 15.23
N ILE A 657 -7.11 -6.23 15.92
CA ILE A 657 -6.23 -5.88 17.03
C ILE A 657 -4.78 -6.03 16.56
N ARG A 658 -4.20 -4.91 16.12
CA ARG A 658 -2.80 -4.80 15.68
C ARG A 658 -2.05 -3.81 16.56
N HIS A 659 -2.05 -4.09 17.85
CA HIS A 659 -1.33 -3.28 18.83
C HIS A 659 0.20 -3.43 18.65
N ARG A 660 1.01 -2.60 19.32
CA ARG A 660 2.47 -2.58 19.09
C ARG A 660 3.11 -3.93 19.42
N VAL A 661 4.06 -4.42 18.63
CA VAL A 661 4.71 -5.72 18.92
C VAL A 661 5.35 -5.69 20.30
N ALA A 662 6.07 -4.60 20.59
CA ALA A 662 6.72 -4.35 21.87
C ALA A 662 5.74 -3.75 22.91
N ALA A 663 4.63 -4.43 23.17
CA ALA A 663 3.59 -3.95 24.08
C ALA A 663 3.94 -4.18 25.55
N ASP A 664 3.64 -3.19 26.39
CA ASP A 664 3.74 -3.39 27.84
C ASP A 664 2.67 -4.41 28.27
N PRO A 665 3.01 -5.46 29.05
CA PRO A 665 2.02 -6.40 29.56
C PRO A 665 0.84 -5.75 30.30
N LEU A 666 1.06 -4.62 30.98
CA LEU A 666 0.00 -3.86 31.64
C LEU A 666 -0.96 -3.22 30.63
N ASP A 667 -0.43 -2.66 29.53
CA ASP A 667 -1.25 -2.11 28.44
C ASP A 667 -2.14 -3.20 27.82
N LEU A 668 -1.63 -4.43 27.66
CA LEU A 668 -2.42 -5.54 27.12
C LEU A 668 -3.50 -6.04 28.09
N ARG A 669 -3.22 -6.08 29.40
CA ARG A 669 -4.24 -6.41 30.42
C ARG A 669 -5.35 -5.36 30.47
N GLU A 670 -4.98 -4.09 30.39
CA GLU A 670 -5.95 -3.00 30.32
C GLU A 670 -6.78 -3.09 29.04
N LEU A 671 -6.15 -3.38 27.90
CA LEU A 671 -6.85 -3.62 26.63
C LEU A 671 -7.91 -4.72 26.77
N ALA A 672 -7.58 -5.86 27.38
CA ALA A 672 -8.54 -6.94 27.62
C ALA A 672 -9.73 -6.46 28.47
N ALA A 673 -9.46 -5.77 29.58
CA ALA A 673 -10.50 -5.27 30.49
C ALA A 673 -11.42 -4.22 29.83
N ARG A 674 -10.84 -3.32 29.02
CA ARG A 674 -11.60 -2.33 28.25
C ARG A 674 -12.44 -2.99 27.16
N ILE A 675 -11.91 -3.99 26.43
CA ILE A 675 -12.70 -4.75 25.44
C ILE A 675 -13.85 -5.51 26.11
N GLU A 676 -13.63 -6.14 27.27
CA GLU A 676 -14.70 -6.79 28.03
C GLU A 676 -15.82 -5.80 28.34
N THR A 677 -15.46 -4.64 28.90
CA THR A 677 -16.41 -3.57 29.23
C THR A 677 -17.14 -3.05 27.99
N GLY A 678 -16.41 -2.84 26.89
CA GLY A 678 -16.95 -2.30 25.64
C GLY A 678 -17.93 -3.25 24.95
N THR A 679 -17.72 -4.55 25.10
CA THR A 679 -18.54 -5.60 24.45
C THR A 679 -19.68 -6.11 25.33
N ARG A 680 -19.62 -5.89 26.65
CA ARG A 680 -20.61 -6.38 27.62
C ARG A 680 -22.04 -5.96 27.26
N GLY A 681 -22.91 -6.97 27.14
CA GLY A 681 -24.33 -6.79 26.88
C GLY A 681 -24.69 -6.29 25.47
N ILE A 682 -23.74 -6.20 24.54
CA ILE A 682 -24.07 -5.90 23.14
C ILE A 682 -24.92 -7.04 22.57
N THR A 683 -26.01 -6.68 21.90
CA THR A 683 -26.89 -7.60 21.20
C THR A 683 -26.89 -7.31 19.69
N PRO A 684 -27.27 -8.28 18.82
CA PRO A 684 -27.41 -8.02 17.39
C PRO A 684 -28.31 -6.81 17.08
N LEU A 685 -29.43 -6.67 17.81
CA LEU A 685 -30.37 -5.55 17.63
C LEU A 685 -29.72 -4.19 17.90
N MET A 686 -28.84 -4.10 18.91
CA MET A 686 -28.10 -2.87 19.19
C MET A 686 -27.18 -2.50 18.03
N ILE A 687 -26.48 -3.46 17.43
CA ILE A 687 -25.61 -3.24 16.27
C ILE A 687 -26.43 -2.74 15.08
N TYR A 688 -27.56 -3.38 14.78
CA TYR A 688 -28.45 -2.96 13.70
C TYR A 688 -29.03 -1.57 13.92
N ARG A 689 -29.53 -1.29 15.14
CA ARG A 689 -30.07 0.04 15.49
C ARG A 689 -28.99 1.11 15.41
N HIS A 690 -27.76 0.80 15.84
CA HIS A 690 -26.63 1.72 15.75
C HIS A 690 -26.25 1.99 14.30
N ALA A 691 -26.09 0.95 13.49
CA ALA A 691 -25.81 1.09 12.06
C ALA A 691 -26.89 1.92 11.34
N LEU A 692 -28.17 1.66 11.64
CA LEU A 692 -29.28 2.43 11.09
C LEU A 692 -29.26 3.89 11.58
N GLY A 693 -28.97 4.12 12.87
CA GLY A 693 -28.82 5.44 13.45
C GLY A 693 -27.71 6.27 12.81
N CYS A 694 -26.54 5.67 12.59
CA CYS A 694 -25.44 6.29 11.85
C CYS A 694 -25.84 6.68 10.42
N LEU A 695 -26.58 5.80 9.73
CA LEU A 695 -27.02 6.03 8.35
C LEU A 695 -28.14 7.08 8.23
N LEU A 696 -29.05 7.17 9.21
CA LEU A 696 -30.20 8.10 9.21
C LEU A 696 -29.90 9.45 9.86
N GLY A 697 -29.04 9.49 10.89
CA GLY A 697 -28.71 10.71 11.64
C GLY A 697 -27.87 11.70 10.84
N GLN A 698 -27.18 11.22 9.80
CA GLN A 698 -26.56 12.03 8.76
C GLN A 698 -27.47 11.93 7.53
N LYS A 699 -27.85 13.02 6.86
CA LYS A 699 -28.61 13.00 5.59
C LYS A 699 -27.78 12.32 4.48
N SER A 700 -27.57 11.00 4.56
CA SER A 700 -26.39 10.37 3.97
C SER A 700 -26.61 10.01 2.49
N ALA A 701 -25.91 10.74 1.60
CA ALA A 701 -25.71 10.37 0.20
C ALA A 701 -25.06 8.97 0.04
N LEU A 702 -24.41 8.48 1.11
CA LEU A 702 -23.78 7.17 1.21
C LEU A 702 -24.76 6.02 0.93
N LEU A 703 -26.00 6.07 1.47
CA LEU A 703 -26.99 5.01 1.26
C LEU A 703 -27.36 4.88 -0.23
N GLY A 704 -27.49 6.01 -0.93
CA GLY A 704 -27.75 6.03 -2.37
C GLY A 704 -26.60 5.49 -3.22
N ARG A 705 -25.34 5.73 -2.81
CA ARG A 705 -24.14 5.22 -3.53
C ARG A 705 -23.88 3.74 -3.25
N LEU A 706 -24.08 3.28 -2.01
CA LEU A 706 -23.99 1.86 -1.63
C LEU A 706 -24.98 1.00 -2.42
N LEU A 707 -26.19 1.51 -2.65
CA LEU A 707 -27.22 0.83 -3.43
C LEU A 707 -26.95 0.86 -4.95
N LYS A 708 -26.34 1.95 -5.46
CA LYS A 708 -26.02 2.10 -6.89
C LYS A 708 -24.80 1.29 -7.35
N GLY A 709 -23.90 0.90 -6.44
CA GLY A 709 -22.73 0.05 -6.75
C GLY A 709 -23.06 -1.37 -7.25
N ARG A 710 -24.34 -1.74 -7.37
CA ARG A 710 -24.82 -2.99 -8.00
C ARG A 710 -25.31 -2.82 -9.45
N ALA A 711 -25.47 -1.60 -9.95
CA ALA A 711 -26.07 -1.34 -11.26
C ALA A 711 -25.01 -1.20 -12.36
N ALA A 712 -24.15 -2.20 -12.51
CA ALA A 712 -23.33 -2.38 -13.70
C ALA A 712 -23.14 -3.88 -13.96
N THR A 713 -24.23 -4.58 -14.27
CA THR A 713 -24.15 -5.80 -15.05
C THR A 713 -23.95 -5.38 -16.50
N PRO A 714 -22.80 -5.64 -17.15
CA PRO A 714 -22.75 -5.59 -18.60
C PRO A 714 -23.70 -6.69 -19.10
N GLN A 715 -24.70 -6.33 -19.89
CA GLN A 715 -25.37 -7.32 -20.72
C GLN A 715 -24.32 -7.85 -21.71
N VAL A 716 -23.66 -8.95 -21.35
CA VAL A 716 -22.91 -9.75 -22.32
C VAL A 716 -23.94 -10.33 -23.27
N ARG A 717 -24.02 -9.76 -24.49
CA ARG A 717 -24.68 -10.42 -25.61
C ARG A 717 -23.93 -11.73 -25.85
N THR A 718 -24.54 -12.84 -25.52
CA THR A 718 -24.09 -14.18 -25.91
C THR A 718 -24.12 -14.27 -27.44
N GLY A 719 -22.96 -14.06 -28.06
CA GLY A 719 -22.72 -14.37 -29.46
C GLY A 719 -22.75 -15.88 -29.66
N THR A 720 -23.58 -16.29 -30.60
CA THR A 720 -23.84 -17.66 -31.04
C THR A 720 -22.58 -18.36 -31.56
N ASN A 721 -22.37 -19.60 -31.10
CA ASN A 721 -21.48 -20.62 -31.69
C ASN A 721 -21.64 -20.70 -33.22
N PRO A 722 -20.54 -20.69 -33.99
CA PRO A 722 -20.49 -21.37 -35.27
C PRO A 722 -19.84 -22.75 -35.06
N SER A 723 -20.65 -23.78 -35.24
CA SER A 723 -20.24 -25.16 -35.44
C SER A 723 -19.23 -25.28 -36.58
N ALA A 724 -18.01 -25.71 -36.28
CA ALA A 724 -17.07 -26.21 -37.27
C ALA A 724 -17.48 -27.63 -37.69
N SER A 725 -17.96 -27.75 -38.92
CA SER A 725 -18.10 -29.04 -39.60
C SER A 725 -16.79 -29.39 -40.28
N LEU A 726 -16.32 -30.60 -39.99
CA LEU A 726 -15.23 -31.26 -40.70
C LEU A 726 -15.72 -31.66 -42.09
N SER A 727 -15.02 -31.23 -43.14
CA SER A 727 -14.97 -32.00 -44.39
C SER A 727 -13.58 -31.95 -45.00
N ARG A 728 -13.09 -33.15 -45.29
CA ARG A 728 -11.83 -33.51 -45.95
C ARG A 728 -11.72 -32.86 -47.34
N SER A 729 -10.56 -32.27 -47.61
CA SER A 729 -9.69 -32.56 -48.76
C SER A 729 -8.49 -31.64 -48.72
#